data_AF-A0A6L3AQB2-F1
#
_entry.id   AF-A0A6L3AQB2-F1
#
_cell.length_a   1.000
_cell.length_b   1.000
_cell.length_c   1.000
_cell.angle_alpha   90.00
_cell.angle_beta   90.00
_cell.angle_gamma   90.00
#
_symmetry.space_group_name_H-M   'P 1'
#
loop_
_entity.id
_entity.type
_entity.pdbx_description
1 polymer ?
#
loop_
_entity_poly.entity_id
_entity_poly.type
_entity_poly.pdbx_seq_one_letter_code
_entity_poly.pdbx_strand_id
1 'polypeptide(L)'
;MNKSIFIAGILCFLSQSLYYPLQKVISQSIDKPPTIDSNTNNLVNPVSLNFKDVFNQFGDNAERLYQHYGTFALEFLKEYKIEGLALLEKHGREMANLYPLINYRDIFRLYSNPDNNKNNLHIFSPETLATFYTTFGDEGVKYIANNPENFFLINEDKERGIELINLANEKGDMVFSLIRKHGIAFARLYDKDVLDIVIKFQEDGLLAIKEYGEKAKVLFNLFTDDDIFYQVIKTYGHKQTIPIIYLFYDNKDFNSQIYNYLKTTSAYGWVSYWWYGIETSAADAQSDTAIRRENAQRAIHLIFELGNDFIDRFEILDINNVKEEAITTITNKLRNFFISDIERVSRKRIRQEDITFQDKLFAGLDILGFVPIGSGISKVAKLAAKGAQFARTTKGFRGLVHLTEDLVETYGDDAVQFVAKYGDDGIRVLKATDGKILKLSQQYGDDTVRYLTKYGPDAGNVIEKYGDEVLLLARQYGDDVVKYTMLYGDDGLRVIQKYGKDVVLLSTLYGDDVIKLSAFYGDDIIPCVSKYGSSGVQVIGKYGNDVMQLAKKHGDDVIKYVGMYGDDGIKLARKGKVGLLVMRFIPPKVFSRCIKFVKYGLVASILFTFATHPIAFLSGLIKALSWLFGTNPVVVATVLGLIITFLLIRFLKKFKIILKPFFIFFFLSRKLRMVTRPLQNLRDTEVQK
;
A
#
# COMPACT_ATOMS: atom_id res chain seq x y z
N MET A 1 -47.64 -20.93 53.72
CA MET A 1 -49.10 -21.14 53.65
C MET A 1 -49.68 -20.12 52.66
N ASN A 2 -50.37 -20.56 51.61
CA ASN A 2 -51.23 -19.78 50.67
C ASN A 2 -50.71 -18.49 49.99
N LYS A 3 -50.79 -18.49 48.63
CA LYS A 3 -51.10 -17.36 47.72
C LYS A 3 -50.06 -16.21 47.54
N SER A 4 -50.06 -15.47 46.42
CA SER A 4 -50.39 -15.78 45.01
C SER A 4 -50.02 -14.58 44.09
N ILE A 5 -50.04 -14.80 42.77
CA ILE A 5 -50.13 -13.81 41.67
C ILE A 5 -48.87 -12.95 41.39
N PHE A 6 -48.58 -12.86 40.10
CA PHE A 6 -47.56 -12.04 39.44
C PHE A 6 -48.24 -11.34 38.22
N ILE A 7 -47.45 -10.68 37.37
CA ILE A 7 -47.73 -10.22 35.99
C ILE A 7 -47.99 -8.71 35.83
N ALA A 8 -47.17 -8.11 34.97
CA ALA A 8 -47.43 -6.85 34.26
C ALA A 8 -47.75 -7.16 32.79
N GLY A 9 -48.53 -6.30 32.12
CA GLY A 9 -49.08 -6.57 30.79
C GLY A 9 -48.11 -6.43 29.61
N ILE A 10 -48.45 -7.10 28.51
CA ILE A 10 -47.81 -7.00 27.19
C ILE A 10 -48.61 -6.02 26.30
N LEU A 11 -47.93 -5.33 25.37
CA LEU A 11 -48.57 -4.54 24.32
C LEU A 11 -48.67 -5.37 23.03
N CYS A 12 -49.84 -5.35 22.37
CA CYS A 12 -50.04 -6.02 21.08
C CYS A 12 -49.84 -5.03 19.90
N PHE A 13 -49.49 -5.57 18.73
CA PHE A 13 -50.19 -5.21 17.48
C PHE A 13 -50.17 -6.40 16.49
N LEU A 14 -51.13 -6.42 15.56
CA LEU A 14 -51.46 -7.53 14.66
C LEU A 14 -51.66 -7.03 13.21
N SER A 15 -51.25 -7.83 12.22
CA SER A 15 -51.99 -8.15 10.96
C SER A 15 -51.05 -8.74 9.89
N GLN A 16 -51.45 -9.42 8.80
CA GLN A 16 -52.57 -10.34 8.42
C GLN A 16 -52.07 -11.00 7.10
N SER A 17 -51.88 -12.32 6.93
CA SER A 17 -52.80 -13.48 6.93
C SER A 17 -53.62 -13.72 5.64
N LEU A 18 -53.30 -14.78 4.88
CA LEU A 18 -54.17 -15.56 3.95
C LEU A 18 -53.34 -16.80 3.48
N TYR A 19 -53.53 -18.01 4.04
CA TYR A 19 -54.52 -19.06 3.75
C TYR A 19 -54.23 -19.90 2.47
N TYR A 20 -53.71 -21.14 2.55
CA TYR A 20 -54.30 -22.46 2.94
C TYR A 20 -54.47 -23.35 1.67
N PRO A 21 -54.72 -24.70 1.70
CA PRO A 21 -55.08 -25.58 2.81
C PRO A 21 -54.14 -26.80 3.04
N LEU A 22 -53.91 -27.23 4.31
CA LEU A 22 -54.54 -28.39 5.00
C LEU A 22 -54.19 -29.76 4.37
N GLN A 23 -53.59 -30.73 5.08
CA GLN A 23 -54.23 -31.59 6.12
C GLN A 23 -53.14 -32.56 6.68
N LYS A 24 -53.04 -33.05 7.93
CA LYS A 24 -53.65 -32.83 9.29
C LYS A 24 -53.12 -33.93 10.24
N VAL A 25 -52.94 -33.67 11.55
CA VAL A 25 -53.28 -34.53 12.75
C VAL A 25 -52.48 -34.09 14.00
N ILE A 26 -53.22 -33.76 15.09
CA ILE A 26 -52.89 -33.75 16.55
C ILE A 26 -51.51 -33.16 16.97
N SER A 27 -51.34 -32.06 17.73
CA SER A 27 -52.05 -31.36 18.83
C SER A 27 -51.54 -31.68 20.26
N GLN A 28 -51.52 -30.64 21.11
CA GLN A 28 -51.16 -30.60 22.55
C GLN A 28 -49.64 -30.69 22.89
N SER A 29 -49.10 -30.07 23.96
CA SER A 29 -49.17 -28.69 24.52
C SER A 29 -48.56 -28.68 25.95
N ILE A 30 -48.20 -27.50 26.49
CA ILE A 30 -47.95 -27.17 27.93
C ILE A 30 -46.51 -27.36 28.47
N ASP A 31 -45.88 -26.21 28.75
CA ASP A 31 -45.01 -25.80 29.87
C ASP A 31 -43.78 -26.58 30.41
N LYS A 32 -42.98 -25.81 31.17
CA LYS A 32 -41.70 -26.14 31.84
C LYS A 32 -41.74 -27.36 32.78
N PRO A 33 -40.63 -28.12 32.89
CA PRO A 33 -40.31 -28.94 34.05
C PRO A 33 -39.74 -28.12 35.23
N PRO A 34 -39.71 -28.67 36.47
CA PRO A 34 -39.41 -27.93 37.71
C PRO A 34 -37.97 -28.10 38.23
N THR A 35 -37.62 -27.32 39.25
CA THR A 35 -36.54 -27.65 40.20
C THR A 35 -37.07 -28.56 41.31
N ILE A 36 -36.50 -29.75 41.49
CA ILE A 36 -36.64 -30.60 42.67
C ILE A 36 -35.25 -31.14 43.02
N ASP A 37 -34.93 -31.20 44.31
CA ASP A 37 -33.66 -31.67 44.84
C ASP A 37 -33.42 -33.18 44.67
N SER A 38 -32.19 -33.57 44.99
CA SER A 38 -31.66 -34.94 45.01
C SER A 38 -32.65 -36.03 45.43
N ASN A 39 -32.87 -37.00 44.52
CA ASN A 39 -32.63 -38.41 44.84
C ASN A 39 -32.42 -39.23 43.57
N THR A 40 -31.56 -40.25 43.66
CA THR A 40 -31.11 -41.06 42.52
C THR A 40 -32.19 -41.99 41.98
N ASN A 41 -32.43 -41.97 40.67
CA ASN A 41 -32.74 -43.17 39.89
C ASN A 41 -32.45 -42.95 38.40
N ASN A 42 -31.93 -43.98 37.73
CA ASN A 42 -31.38 -43.86 36.38
C ASN A 42 -32.46 -43.79 35.29
N LEU A 43 -32.77 -42.57 34.80
CA LEU A 43 -33.34 -42.40 33.47
C LEU A 43 -32.22 -42.09 32.48
N VAL A 44 -31.59 -43.14 31.94
CA VAL A 44 -30.40 -42.99 31.08
C VAL A 44 -30.79 -42.32 29.77
N ASN A 45 -30.17 -41.17 29.47
CA ASN A 45 -30.39 -40.44 28.23
C ASN A 45 -30.06 -41.36 27.01
N PRO A 46 -30.97 -41.56 26.04
CA PRO A 46 -30.72 -42.45 24.90
C PRO A 46 -29.52 -42.01 24.05
N VAL A 47 -29.16 -40.72 24.03
CA VAL A 47 -27.94 -40.22 23.38
C VAL A 47 -26.69 -40.66 24.16
N SER A 48 -26.74 -40.65 25.49
CA SER A 48 -25.65 -41.15 26.35
C SER A 48 -25.44 -42.66 26.21
N LEU A 49 -26.50 -43.42 25.91
CA LEU A 49 -26.39 -44.85 25.54
C LEU A 49 -25.77 -45.03 24.15
N ASN A 50 -26.32 -44.39 23.12
CA ASN A 50 -25.90 -44.60 21.72
C ASN A 50 -24.49 -44.08 21.40
N PHE A 51 -24.00 -43.11 22.18
CA PHE A 51 -22.67 -42.52 22.04
C PHE A 51 -21.79 -42.73 23.28
N LYS A 52 -22.10 -43.73 24.11
CA LYS A 52 -21.37 -44.04 25.35
C LYS A 52 -19.86 -44.09 25.15
N ASP A 53 -19.40 -44.74 24.09
CA ASP A 53 -17.97 -44.89 23.79
C ASP A 53 -17.29 -43.57 23.39
N VAL A 54 -18.04 -42.66 22.75
CA VAL A 54 -17.56 -41.30 22.40
C VAL A 54 -17.43 -40.45 23.66
N PHE A 55 -18.40 -40.50 24.56
CA PHE A 55 -18.31 -39.83 25.86
C PHE A 55 -17.20 -40.41 26.75
N ASN A 56 -17.00 -41.74 26.75
CA ASN A 56 -15.87 -42.37 27.43
C ASN A 56 -14.51 -41.94 26.84
N GLN A 57 -14.41 -41.74 25.53
CA GLN A 57 -13.17 -41.40 24.84
C GLN A 57 -12.78 -39.91 24.93
N PHE A 58 -13.78 -39.01 24.92
CA PHE A 58 -13.54 -37.56 24.81
C PHE A 58 -14.06 -36.72 25.98
N GLY A 59 -14.83 -37.33 26.91
CA GLY A 59 -15.30 -36.70 28.15
C GLY A 59 -15.99 -35.35 27.94
N ASP A 60 -15.60 -34.38 28.77
CA ASP A 60 -16.08 -33.00 28.79
C ASP A 60 -16.07 -32.31 27.41
N ASN A 61 -15.18 -32.71 26.50
CA ASN A 61 -15.15 -32.17 25.14
C ASN A 61 -16.30 -32.70 24.28
N ALA A 62 -16.65 -33.98 24.38
CA ALA A 62 -17.84 -34.51 23.70
C ALA A 62 -19.12 -33.90 24.27
N GLU A 63 -19.21 -33.68 25.59
CA GLU A 63 -20.35 -32.97 26.18
C GLU A 63 -20.43 -31.52 25.71
N ARG A 64 -19.34 -30.75 25.80
CA ARG A 64 -19.28 -29.35 25.34
C ARG A 64 -19.66 -29.23 23.87
N LEU A 65 -19.11 -30.07 22.99
CA LEU A 65 -19.40 -30.03 21.56
C LEU A 65 -20.83 -30.48 21.23
N TYR A 66 -21.38 -31.47 21.95
CA TYR A 66 -22.79 -31.85 21.84
C TYR A 66 -23.74 -30.72 22.23
N GLN A 67 -23.46 -29.97 23.30
CA GLN A 67 -24.28 -28.82 23.72
C GLN A 67 -24.26 -27.66 22.70
N HIS A 68 -23.21 -27.55 21.87
CA HIS A 68 -23.08 -26.48 20.87
C HIS A 68 -23.55 -26.88 19.46
N TYR A 69 -23.39 -28.15 19.07
CA TYR A 69 -23.56 -28.63 17.70
C TYR A 69 -24.48 -29.87 17.58
N GLY A 70 -25.04 -30.36 18.68
CA GLY A 70 -25.97 -31.50 18.68
C GLY A 70 -25.32 -32.83 18.31
N THR A 71 -26.14 -33.79 17.83
CA THR A 71 -25.69 -35.15 17.48
C THR A 71 -24.66 -35.18 16.36
N PHE A 72 -24.64 -34.17 15.48
CA PHE A 72 -23.62 -33.98 14.45
C PHE A 72 -22.19 -34.13 15.02
N ALA A 73 -21.89 -33.46 16.13
CA ALA A 73 -20.56 -33.54 16.74
C ALA A 73 -20.25 -34.92 17.32
N LEU A 74 -21.24 -35.63 17.88
CA LEU A 74 -21.04 -36.98 18.43
C LEU A 74 -20.83 -38.02 17.32
N GLU A 75 -21.54 -37.91 16.20
CA GLU A 75 -21.36 -38.76 15.03
C GLU A 75 -20.01 -38.49 14.34
N PHE A 76 -19.61 -37.21 14.20
CA PHE A 76 -18.32 -36.82 13.63
C PHE A 76 -17.13 -37.22 14.52
N LEU A 77 -17.25 -37.12 15.86
CA LEU A 77 -16.24 -37.63 16.81
C LEU A 77 -16.15 -39.16 16.81
N LYS A 78 -17.27 -39.88 16.61
CA LYS A 78 -17.29 -41.34 16.53
C LYS A 78 -16.47 -41.86 15.35
N GLU A 79 -16.62 -41.20 14.20
CA GLU A 79 -15.96 -41.57 12.94
C GLU A 79 -14.51 -41.08 12.89
N TYR A 80 -14.27 -39.78 13.08
CA TYR A 80 -12.96 -39.12 12.85
C TYR A 80 -12.14 -38.86 14.11
N LYS A 81 -12.65 -39.21 15.29
CA LYS A 81 -11.91 -39.28 16.56
C LYS A 81 -11.10 -38.01 16.86
N ILE A 82 -9.78 -38.12 17.01
CA ILE A 82 -8.89 -37.02 17.44
C ILE A 82 -8.79 -35.93 16.35
N GLU A 83 -8.77 -36.32 15.08
CA GLU A 83 -8.78 -35.36 13.96
C GLU A 83 -10.14 -34.67 13.85
N GLY A 84 -11.23 -35.43 14.04
CA GLY A 84 -12.59 -34.89 14.16
C GLY A 84 -12.72 -33.85 15.28
N LEU A 85 -12.15 -34.13 16.45
CA LEU A 85 -12.08 -33.20 17.57
C LEU A 85 -11.32 -31.92 17.19
N ALA A 86 -10.11 -32.04 16.65
CA ALA A 86 -9.28 -30.89 16.28
C ALA A 86 -9.96 -29.96 15.25
N LEU A 87 -10.75 -30.52 14.31
CA LEU A 87 -11.57 -29.74 13.39
C LEU A 87 -12.79 -29.11 14.09
N LEU A 88 -13.50 -29.84 14.94
CA LEU A 88 -14.70 -29.35 15.64
C LEU A 88 -14.40 -28.19 16.61
N GLU A 89 -13.25 -28.20 17.28
CA GLU A 89 -12.81 -27.08 18.13
C GLU A 89 -12.59 -25.78 17.35
N LYS A 90 -12.17 -25.89 16.07
CA LYS A 90 -11.71 -24.74 15.27
C LYS A 90 -12.76 -24.24 14.27
N HIS A 91 -13.58 -25.14 13.73
CA HIS A 91 -14.52 -24.89 12.62
C HIS A 91 -15.89 -25.55 12.85
N GLY A 92 -16.22 -25.95 14.08
CA GLY A 92 -17.40 -26.76 14.38
C GLY A 92 -18.74 -26.12 14.01
N ARG A 93 -18.86 -24.79 14.06
CA ARG A 93 -20.06 -24.07 13.63
C ARG A 93 -20.24 -24.15 12.12
N GLU A 94 -19.16 -23.89 11.38
CA GLU A 94 -19.16 -23.85 9.92
C GLU A 94 -19.38 -25.25 9.34
N MET A 95 -18.79 -26.28 9.97
CA MET A 95 -19.04 -27.68 9.65
C MET A 95 -20.47 -28.13 10.00
N ALA A 96 -21.00 -27.77 11.17
CA ALA A 96 -22.38 -28.13 11.54
C ALA A 96 -23.42 -27.48 10.61
N ASN A 97 -23.18 -26.23 10.17
CA ASN A 97 -24.04 -25.53 9.21
C ASN A 97 -24.05 -26.17 7.80
N LEU A 98 -23.04 -26.98 7.46
CA LEU A 98 -22.96 -27.72 6.19
C LEU A 98 -23.70 -29.07 6.24
N TYR A 99 -24.14 -29.51 7.42
CA TYR A 99 -25.00 -30.68 7.57
C TYR A 99 -26.47 -30.25 7.65
N PRO A 100 -27.41 -30.93 6.95
CA PRO A 100 -27.26 -32.13 6.14
C PRO A 100 -27.00 -31.88 4.65
N LEU A 101 -26.59 -30.66 4.26
CA LEU A 101 -26.38 -30.27 2.85
C LEU A 101 -25.27 -31.10 2.17
N ILE A 102 -24.23 -31.46 2.92
CA ILE A 102 -23.23 -32.47 2.60
C ILE A 102 -23.05 -33.45 3.78
N ASN A 103 -22.53 -34.64 3.50
CA ASN A 103 -22.37 -35.71 4.49
C ASN A 103 -21.06 -35.56 5.30
N TYR A 104 -20.98 -36.28 6.42
CA TYR A 104 -19.85 -36.23 7.37
C TYR A 104 -18.47 -36.46 6.73
N ARG A 105 -18.34 -37.40 5.77
CA ARG A 105 -17.08 -37.69 5.08
C ARG A 105 -16.61 -36.53 4.21
N ASP A 106 -17.55 -35.89 3.54
CA ASP A 106 -17.28 -34.81 2.61
C ASP A 106 -17.02 -33.49 3.36
N ILE A 107 -17.70 -33.26 4.50
CA ILE A 107 -17.33 -32.22 5.47
C ILE A 107 -15.92 -32.47 6.04
N PHE A 108 -15.59 -33.71 6.40
CA PHE A 108 -14.27 -34.05 6.91
C PHE A 108 -13.17 -33.78 5.88
N ARG A 109 -13.34 -34.19 4.62
CA ARG A 109 -12.40 -33.91 3.52
C ARG A 109 -12.19 -32.41 3.32
N LEU A 110 -13.27 -31.66 3.17
CA LEU A 110 -13.27 -30.20 2.97
C LEU A 110 -12.41 -29.45 4.01
N TYR A 111 -12.47 -29.85 5.28
CA TYR A 111 -11.75 -29.19 6.38
C TYR A 111 -10.40 -29.84 6.75
N SER A 112 -10.18 -31.11 6.43
CA SER A 112 -8.88 -31.80 6.65
C SER A 112 -7.87 -31.56 5.52
N ASN A 113 -8.32 -31.41 4.27
CA ASN A 113 -7.46 -31.21 3.10
C ASN A 113 -6.48 -30.03 3.32
N PRO A 114 -5.15 -30.24 3.31
CA PRO A 114 -4.18 -29.20 3.64
C PRO A 114 -4.26 -28.00 2.68
N ASP A 115 -4.45 -28.25 1.39
CA ASP A 115 -4.43 -27.24 0.31
C ASP A 115 -5.58 -26.22 0.42
N ASN A 116 -6.65 -26.55 1.13
CA ASN A 116 -7.78 -25.64 1.36
C ASN A 116 -7.41 -24.58 2.42
N ASN A 117 -7.36 -23.30 2.07
CA ASN A 117 -7.38 -22.23 3.08
C ASN A 117 -8.77 -22.14 3.75
N LYS A 118 -8.97 -22.92 4.82
CA LYS A 118 -10.23 -23.01 5.60
C LYS A 118 -10.75 -21.64 6.08
N ASN A 119 -9.85 -20.66 6.28
CA ASN A 119 -10.24 -19.31 6.70
C ASN A 119 -11.02 -18.54 5.61
N ASN A 120 -11.00 -18.97 4.34
CA ASN A 120 -11.77 -18.34 3.26
C ASN A 120 -13.11 -19.03 2.99
N LEU A 121 -13.30 -20.29 3.45
CA LEU A 121 -14.53 -21.05 3.19
C LEU A 121 -15.78 -20.38 3.80
N HIS A 122 -15.63 -19.68 4.93
CA HIS A 122 -16.73 -18.97 5.61
C HIS A 122 -17.31 -17.77 4.83
N ILE A 123 -16.66 -17.35 3.74
CA ILE A 123 -17.13 -16.25 2.87
C ILE A 123 -18.35 -16.71 2.04
N PHE A 124 -18.43 -18.01 1.75
CA PHE A 124 -19.54 -18.62 1.02
C PHE A 124 -20.68 -18.99 1.97
N SER A 125 -21.93 -18.87 1.51
CA SER A 125 -23.05 -19.43 2.28
C SER A 125 -22.95 -20.97 2.34
N PRO A 126 -23.47 -21.65 3.38
CA PRO A 126 -23.42 -23.11 3.45
C PRO A 126 -24.08 -23.79 2.25
N GLU A 127 -25.18 -23.23 1.73
CA GLU A 127 -25.87 -23.69 0.52
C GLU A 127 -25.00 -23.53 -0.73
N THR A 128 -24.35 -22.37 -0.89
CA THR A 128 -23.41 -22.09 -2.00
C THR A 128 -22.22 -23.05 -1.97
N LEU A 129 -21.60 -23.23 -0.81
CA LEU A 129 -20.42 -24.07 -0.66
C LEU A 129 -20.75 -25.56 -0.84
N ALA A 130 -21.89 -26.03 -0.30
CA ALA A 130 -22.36 -27.40 -0.52
C ALA A 130 -22.71 -27.67 -1.99
N THR A 131 -23.39 -26.75 -2.67
CA THR A 131 -23.73 -26.88 -4.11
C THR A 131 -22.48 -26.90 -4.98
N PHE A 132 -21.50 -26.04 -4.67
CA PHE A 132 -20.24 -26.00 -5.40
C PHE A 132 -19.40 -27.26 -5.15
N TYR A 133 -19.23 -27.69 -3.89
CA TYR A 133 -18.51 -28.92 -3.54
C TYR A 133 -19.16 -30.16 -4.19
N THR A 134 -20.49 -30.28 -4.19
CA THR A 134 -21.19 -31.41 -4.84
C THR A 134 -21.11 -31.37 -6.37
N THR A 135 -20.76 -30.22 -6.97
CA THR A 135 -20.59 -30.06 -8.42
C THR A 135 -19.14 -30.28 -8.88
N PHE A 136 -18.15 -29.82 -8.10
CA PHE A 136 -16.73 -29.74 -8.50
C PHE A 136 -15.74 -30.45 -7.54
N GLY A 137 -16.21 -30.98 -6.41
CA GLY A 137 -15.41 -31.74 -5.44
C GLY A 137 -14.33 -30.94 -4.69
N ASP A 138 -13.46 -31.68 -3.99
CA ASP A 138 -12.26 -31.13 -3.33
C ASP A 138 -11.37 -30.33 -4.30
N GLU A 139 -11.20 -30.83 -5.53
CA GLU A 139 -10.40 -30.22 -6.60
C GLU A 139 -10.87 -28.81 -6.96
N GLY A 140 -12.18 -28.62 -7.17
CA GLY A 140 -12.74 -27.29 -7.40
C GLY A 140 -12.66 -26.40 -6.16
N VAL A 141 -12.87 -26.96 -4.97
CA VAL A 141 -12.91 -26.16 -3.74
C VAL A 141 -11.53 -25.62 -3.35
N LYS A 142 -10.45 -26.35 -3.60
CA LYS A 142 -9.07 -25.88 -3.46
C LYS A 142 -8.85 -24.51 -4.09
N TYR A 143 -9.32 -24.31 -5.32
CA TYR A 143 -9.13 -23.06 -6.06
C TYR A 143 -9.96 -21.89 -5.54
N ILE A 144 -11.16 -22.11 -5.00
CA ILE A 144 -11.97 -21.03 -4.39
C ILE A 144 -11.61 -20.78 -2.92
N ALA A 145 -11.06 -21.77 -2.22
CA ALA A 145 -10.52 -21.61 -0.88
C ALA A 145 -9.27 -20.71 -0.94
N ASN A 146 -8.40 -20.90 -1.93
CA ASN A 146 -7.17 -20.11 -2.03
C ASN A 146 -7.40 -18.73 -2.67
N ASN A 147 -8.30 -18.60 -3.66
CA ASN A 147 -8.82 -17.30 -4.09
C ASN A 147 -10.35 -17.35 -4.32
N PRO A 148 -11.16 -16.75 -3.43
CA PRO A 148 -12.63 -16.73 -3.56
C PRO A 148 -13.17 -16.15 -4.88
N GLU A 149 -12.43 -15.30 -5.59
CA GLU A 149 -12.83 -14.77 -6.91
C GLU A 149 -12.99 -15.88 -7.96
N ASN A 150 -12.23 -16.98 -7.84
CA ASN A 150 -12.26 -18.10 -8.78
C ASN A 150 -13.65 -18.77 -8.85
N PHE A 151 -14.48 -18.61 -7.81
CA PHE A 151 -15.86 -19.11 -7.78
C PHE A 151 -16.67 -18.64 -8.99
N PHE A 152 -16.55 -17.36 -9.37
CA PHE A 152 -17.31 -16.79 -10.50
C PHE A 152 -16.87 -17.33 -11.86
N LEU A 153 -15.64 -17.84 -11.97
CA LEU A 153 -15.10 -18.43 -13.21
C LEU A 153 -15.45 -19.92 -13.32
N ILE A 154 -15.38 -20.65 -12.21
CA ILE A 154 -15.69 -22.09 -12.17
C ILE A 154 -17.20 -22.32 -12.23
N ASN A 155 -18.00 -21.46 -11.59
CA ASN A 155 -19.46 -21.59 -11.50
C ASN A 155 -20.23 -20.85 -12.61
N GLU A 156 -19.58 -20.43 -13.71
CA GLU A 156 -20.28 -19.87 -14.88
C GLU A 156 -21.10 -20.95 -15.62
N ASP A 157 -20.45 -22.08 -15.89
CA ASP A 157 -21.01 -23.28 -16.53
C ASP A 157 -20.30 -24.52 -15.98
N LYS A 158 -21.00 -25.66 -15.91
CA LYS A 158 -20.45 -26.88 -15.31
C LYS A 158 -19.35 -27.52 -16.17
N GLU A 159 -19.52 -27.57 -17.48
CA GLU A 159 -18.55 -28.21 -18.37
C GLU A 159 -17.27 -27.36 -18.45
N ARG A 160 -17.43 -26.04 -18.61
CA ARG A 160 -16.33 -25.07 -18.51
C ARG A 160 -15.64 -25.10 -17.15
N GLY A 161 -16.38 -25.22 -16.05
CA GLY A 161 -15.82 -25.28 -14.70
C GLY A 161 -14.94 -26.51 -14.48
N ILE A 162 -15.37 -27.68 -14.96
CA ILE A 162 -14.58 -28.91 -14.93
C ILE A 162 -13.34 -28.78 -15.84
N GLU A 163 -13.50 -28.24 -17.04
CA GLU A 163 -12.40 -28.00 -17.98
C GLU A 163 -11.35 -27.02 -17.41
N LEU A 164 -11.80 -25.97 -16.72
CA LEU A 164 -10.99 -24.97 -16.03
C LEU A 164 -10.19 -25.59 -14.87
N ILE A 165 -10.83 -26.43 -14.04
CA ILE A 165 -10.16 -27.15 -12.95
C ILE A 165 -9.10 -28.11 -13.50
N ASN A 166 -9.43 -28.88 -14.55
CA ASN A 166 -8.47 -29.78 -15.19
C ASN A 166 -7.25 -29.03 -15.74
N LEU A 167 -7.47 -27.89 -16.40
CA LEU A 167 -6.39 -27.06 -16.96
C LEU A 167 -5.55 -26.39 -15.86
N ALA A 168 -6.16 -26.00 -14.74
CA ALA A 168 -5.45 -25.50 -13.56
C ALA A 168 -4.68 -26.61 -12.81
N ASN A 169 -5.17 -27.85 -12.81
CA ASN A 169 -4.43 -29.01 -12.28
C ASN A 169 -3.24 -29.38 -13.17
N GLU A 170 -3.34 -29.21 -14.48
CA GLU A 170 -2.24 -29.42 -15.44
C GLU A 170 -1.16 -28.32 -15.34
N LYS A 171 -1.56 -27.04 -15.31
CA LYS A 171 -0.66 -25.89 -15.52
C LYS A 171 -0.48 -24.98 -14.29
N GLY A 172 -1.32 -25.11 -13.27
CA GLY A 172 -1.30 -24.34 -12.02
C GLY A 172 -2.31 -23.19 -11.96
N ASP A 173 -2.52 -22.64 -10.76
CA ASP A 173 -3.44 -21.54 -10.40
C ASP A 173 -3.33 -20.29 -11.31
N MET A 174 -2.18 -20.12 -11.97
CA MET A 174 -1.93 -19.04 -12.92
C MET A 174 -2.99 -18.96 -14.04
N VAL A 175 -3.59 -20.10 -14.39
CA VAL A 175 -4.66 -20.24 -15.40
C VAL A 175 -5.85 -19.33 -15.10
N PHE A 176 -6.20 -19.11 -13.82
CA PHE A 176 -7.29 -18.21 -13.43
C PHE A 176 -6.98 -16.71 -13.65
N SER A 177 -5.70 -16.33 -13.72
CA SER A 177 -5.31 -14.95 -14.08
C SER A 177 -5.39 -14.74 -15.59
N LEU A 178 -4.89 -15.71 -16.37
CA LEU A 178 -4.88 -15.69 -17.83
C LEU A 178 -6.28 -15.70 -18.43
N ILE A 179 -7.17 -16.56 -17.93
CA ILE A 179 -8.51 -16.75 -18.50
C ILE A 179 -9.38 -15.50 -18.33
N ARG A 180 -9.19 -14.73 -17.25
CA ARG A 180 -9.84 -13.42 -17.06
C ARG A 180 -9.46 -12.37 -18.10
N LYS A 181 -8.32 -12.52 -18.77
CA LYS A 181 -7.80 -11.58 -19.80
C LYS A 181 -7.90 -12.13 -21.23
N HIS A 182 -7.76 -13.44 -21.42
CA HIS A 182 -7.59 -14.09 -22.72
C HIS A 182 -8.50 -15.32 -22.99
N GLY A 183 -9.30 -15.77 -22.00
CA GLY A 183 -10.22 -16.89 -22.13
C GLY A 183 -9.59 -18.30 -22.11
N ILE A 184 -10.42 -19.32 -21.89
CA ILE A 184 -9.98 -20.73 -21.69
C ILE A 184 -9.36 -21.38 -22.93
N ALA A 185 -9.71 -20.92 -24.13
CA ALA A 185 -9.08 -21.39 -25.36
C ALA A 185 -7.59 -21.00 -25.41
N PHE A 186 -7.23 -19.79 -24.96
CA PHE A 186 -5.86 -19.30 -24.97
C PHE A 186 -4.95 -20.13 -24.04
N ALA A 187 -5.36 -20.32 -22.79
CA ALA A 187 -4.59 -21.08 -21.81
C ALA A 187 -4.43 -22.59 -22.16
N ARG A 188 -5.19 -23.08 -23.14
CA ARG A 188 -5.08 -24.46 -23.64
C ARG A 188 -3.98 -24.62 -24.70
N LEU A 189 -3.83 -23.62 -25.58
CA LEU A 189 -2.96 -23.67 -26.77
C LEU A 189 -1.46 -23.68 -26.46
N TYR A 190 -1.06 -23.24 -25.27
CA TYR A 190 0.34 -23.02 -24.89
C TYR A 190 0.73 -23.88 -23.68
N ASP A 191 2.00 -24.29 -23.62
CA ASP A 191 2.55 -25.02 -22.47
C ASP A 191 2.69 -24.11 -21.23
N LYS A 192 3.10 -24.69 -20.09
CA LYS A 192 3.22 -23.94 -18.84
C LYS A 192 4.23 -22.79 -18.98
N ASP A 193 5.42 -23.08 -19.49
CA ASP A 193 6.52 -22.10 -19.62
C ASP A 193 6.08 -20.89 -20.46
N VAL A 194 5.45 -21.11 -21.62
CA VAL A 194 4.95 -20.04 -22.48
C VAL A 194 3.90 -19.20 -21.77
N LEU A 195 3.04 -19.81 -20.95
CA LEU A 195 2.03 -19.09 -20.17
C LEU A 195 2.64 -18.28 -19.00
N ASP A 196 3.66 -18.80 -18.31
CA ASP A 196 4.44 -18.03 -17.32
C ASP A 196 5.10 -16.81 -17.98
N ILE A 197 5.65 -16.96 -19.20
CA ILE A 197 6.21 -15.85 -19.98
C ILE A 197 5.11 -14.84 -20.36
N VAL A 198 3.93 -15.28 -20.80
CA VAL A 198 2.81 -14.39 -21.15
C VAL A 198 2.29 -13.62 -19.93
N ILE A 199 2.31 -14.19 -18.72
CA ILE A 199 1.89 -13.46 -17.51
C ILE A 199 2.80 -12.26 -17.26
N LYS A 200 4.12 -12.43 -17.44
CA LYS A 200 5.10 -11.38 -17.11
C LYS A 200 5.39 -10.42 -18.26
N PHE A 201 5.59 -10.94 -19.46
CA PHE A 201 5.97 -10.19 -20.67
C PHE A 201 4.79 -9.93 -21.63
N GLN A 202 3.60 -10.44 -21.32
CA GLN A 202 2.34 -10.13 -22.02
C GLN A 202 2.43 -10.39 -23.55
N GLU A 203 1.94 -9.45 -24.35
CA GLU A 203 1.86 -9.59 -25.81
C GLU A 203 3.27 -9.62 -26.45
N ASP A 204 4.24 -8.88 -25.90
CA ASP A 204 5.63 -8.92 -26.35
C ASP A 204 6.27 -10.30 -26.19
N GLY A 205 6.06 -10.96 -25.04
CA GLY A 205 6.53 -12.33 -24.81
C GLY A 205 5.90 -13.33 -25.79
N LEU A 206 4.59 -13.22 -26.02
CA LEU A 206 3.87 -14.09 -26.95
C LEU A 206 4.35 -13.92 -28.41
N LEU A 207 4.50 -12.67 -28.85
CA LEU A 207 4.98 -12.34 -30.19
C LEU A 207 6.43 -12.80 -30.40
N ALA A 208 7.30 -12.60 -29.41
CA ALA A 208 8.67 -13.09 -29.44
C ALA A 208 8.76 -14.62 -29.57
N ILE A 209 7.94 -15.36 -28.82
CA ILE A 209 7.87 -16.83 -28.92
C ILE A 209 7.31 -17.26 -30.28
N LYS A 210 6.31 -16.55 -30.81
CA LYS A 210 5.75 -16.81 -32.15
C LYS A 210 6.76 -16.56 -33.28
N GLU A 211 7.68 -15.60 -33.11
CA GLU A 211 8.63 -15.18 -34.14
C GLU A 211 9.99 -15.91 -34.05
N TYR A 212 10.46 -16.23 -32.84
CA TYR A 212 11.78 -16.83 -32.61
C TYR A 212 11.75 -18.22 -31.94
N GLY A 213 10.57 -18.73 -31.57
CA GLY A 213 10.38 -20.07 -31.01
C GLY A 213 11.24 -20.32 -29.76
N GLU A 214 11.92 -21.46 -29.74
CA GLU A 214 12.80 -21.87 -28.63
C GLU A 214 13.91 -20.86 -28.32
N LYS A 215 14.37 -20.04 -29.28
CA LYS A 215 15.37 -18.99 -29.01
C LYS A 215 14.83 -17.92 -28.06
N ALA A 216 13.58 -17.52 -28.24
CA ALA A 216 12.88 -16.67 -27.29
C ALA A 216 12.63 -17.44 -25.99
N LYS A 217 12.05 -18.65 -26.05
CA LYS A 217 11.70 -19.45 -24.87
C LYS A 217 12.89 -19.65 -23.91
N VAL A 218 14.06 -19.98 -24.44
CA VAL A 218 15.32 -20.10 -23.67
C VAL A 218 15.70 -18.79 -23.00
N LEU A 219 15.68 -17.65 -23.71
CA LEU A 219 16.05 -16.37 -23.12
C LEU A 219 15.04 -15.90 -22.07
N PHE A 220 13.74 -15.99 -22.34
CA PHE A 220 12.73 -15.63 -21.35
C PHE A 220 12.84 -16.53 -20.11
N ASN A 221 12.97 -17.85 -20.24
CA ASN A 221 13.13 -18.75 -19.09
C ASN A 221 14.44 -18.52 -18.30
N LEU A 222 15.52 -18.07 -18.96
CA LEU A 222 16.75 -17.70 -18.27
C LEU A 222 16.61 -16.38 -17.50
N PHE A 223 15.88 -15.42 -18.05
CA PHE A 223 15.81 -14.04 -17.58
C PHE A 223 14.41 -13.63 -17.08
N THR A 224 13.57 -14.60 -16.69
CA THR A 224 12.20 -14.34 -16.19
C THR A 224 12.22 -13.28 -15.09
N ASP A 225 13.11 -13.40 -14.12
CA ASP A 225 13.22 -12.52 -12.95
C ASP A 225 14.30 -11.44 -13.08
N ASP A 226 14.66 -11.08 -14.31
CA ASP A 226 15.56 -9.97 -14.61
C ASP A 226 14.75 -8.73 -15.04
N ASP A 227 14.64 -7.75 -14.13
CA ASP A 227 13.94 -6.49 -14.37
C ASP A 227 14.59 -5.63 -15.48
N ILE A 228 15.88 -5.84 -15.75
CA ILE A 228 16.61 -5.16 -16.82
C ILE A 228 16.24 -5.79 -18.17
N PHE A 229 16.17 -7.12 -18.25
CA PHE A 229 15.66 -7.81 -19.43
C PHE A 229 14.21 -7.42 -19.76
N TYR A 230 13.33 -7.34 -18.75
CA TYR A 230 11.96 -6.85 -18.93
C TYR A 230 11.93 -5.42 -19.50
N GLN A 231 12.76 -4.50 -18.97
CA GLN A 231 12.86 -3.14 -19.50
C GLN A 231 13.43 -3.11 -20.93
N VAL A 232 14.47 -3.90 -21.23
CA VAL A 232 15.05 -4.01 -22.57
C VAL A 232 14.04 -4.49 -23.60
N ILE A 233 13.31 -5.57 -23.32
CA ILE A 233 12.25 -6.10 -24.19
C ILE A 233 11.16 -5.05 -24.43
N LYS A 234 10.76 -4.33 -23.38
CA LYS A 234 9.67 -3.34 -23.42
C LYS A 234 10.04 -2.01 -24.08
N THR A 235 11.31 -1.59 -24.01
CA THR A 235 11.78 -0.32 -24.56
C THR A 235 12.16 -0.42 -26.04
N TYR A 236 12.79 -1.53 -26.45
CA TYR A 236 13.31 -1.70 -27.81
C TYR A 236 12.55 -2.77 -28.64
N GLY A 237 11.63 -3.49 -28.01
CA GLY A 237 10.85 -4.55 -28.64
C GLY A 237 11.62 -5.86 -28.79
N HIS A 238 10.87 -6.97 -28.79
CA HIS A 238 11.42 -8.31 -28.97
C HIS A 238 12.16 -8.48 -30.32
N LYS A 239 11.68 -7.83 -31.39
CA LYS A 239 12.26 -7.91 -32.74
C LYS A 239 13.71 -7.45 -32.83
N GLN A 240 14.09 -6.44 -32.06
CA GLN A 240 15.47 -5.93 -32.05
C GLN A 240 16.35 -6.67 -31.04
N THR A 241 15.77 -7.04 -29.89
CA THR A 241 16.55 -7.48 -28.73
C THR A 241 16.82 -8.99 -28.71
N ILE A 242 15.83 -9.84 -29.01
CA ILE A 242 15.97 -11.30 -28.94
C ILE A 242 17.07 -11.84 -29.87
N PRO A 243 17.19 -11.43 -31.15
CA PRO A 243 18.27 -11.89 -32.03
C PRO A 243 19.67 -11.50 -31.54
N ILE A 244 19.82 -10.31 -30.96
CA ILE A 244 21.10 -9.81 -30.43
C ILE A 244 21.48 -10.60 -29.17
N ILE A 245 20.58 -10.70 -28.20
CA ILE A 245 20.84 -11.41 -26.94
C ILE A 245 21.14 -12.90 -27.21
N TYR A 246 20.44 -13.52 -28.17
CA TYR A 246 20.70 -14.91 -28.56
C TYR A 246 22.04 -15.08 -29.29
N LEU A 247 22.51 -14.08 -30.07
CA LEU A 247 23.85 -14.10 -30.67
C LEU A 247 24.93 -14.21 -29.59
N PHE A 248 24.85 -13.41 -28.52
CA PHE A 248 25.80 -13.50 -27.40
C PHE A 248 25.66 -14.79 -26.59
N TYR A 249 24.42 -15.31 -26.44
CA TYR A 249 24.14 -16.59 -25.78
C TYR A 249 24.84 -17.77 -26.47
N ASP A 250 24.74 -17.88 -27.80
CA ASP A 250 25.11 -19.13 -28.52
C ASP A 250 26.46 -19.03 -29.25
N ASN A 251 26.86 -17.85 -29.74
CA ASN A 251 27.97 -17.72 -30.68
C ASN A 251 29.35 -17.68 -29.99
N LYS A 252 29.97 -18.84 -29.84
CA LYS A 252 31.32 -19.00 -29.27
C LYS A 252 32.41 -18.31 -30.09
N ASP A 253 32.32 -18.34 -31.42
CA ASP A 253 33.32 -17.71 -32.31
C ASP A 253 33.29 -16.19 -32.20
N PHE A 254 32.12 -15.59 -32.08
CA PHE A 254 31.93 -14.15 -31.88
C PHE A 254 32.51 -13.70 -30.54
N ASN A 255 32.15 -14.38 -29.45
CA ASN A 255 32.71 -14.13 -28.11
C ASN A 255 34.24 -14.33 -28.09
N SER A 256 34.77 -15.31 -28.81
CA SER A 256 36.22 -15.54 -28.98
C SER A 256 36.90 -14.45 -29.80
N GLN A 257 36.28 -13.93 -30.85
CA GLN A 257 36.81 -12.80 -31.62
C GLN A 257 36.89 -11.54 -30.75
N ILE A 258 35.83 -11.22 -30.00
CA ILE A 258 35.83 -10.13 -29.01
C ILE A 258 36.98 -10.32 -28.01
N TYR A 259 37.09 -11.49 -27.39
CA TYR A 259 38.18 -11.80 -26.46
C TYR A 259 39.57 -11.48 -27.04
N ASN A 260 39.84 -11.93 -28.26
CA ASN A 260 41.15 -11.79 -28.89
C ASN A 260 41.48 -10.33 -29.27
N TYR A 261 40.49 -9.50 -29.64
CA TYR A 261 40.71 -8.06 -29.82
C TYR A 261 41.01 -7.35 -28.49
N LEU A 262 40.24 -7.64 -27.45
CA LEU A 262 40.39 -7.02 -26.13
C LEU A 262 41.69 -7.43 -25.42
N LYS A 263 42.14 -8.68 -25.59
CA LYS A 263 43.33 -9.26 -24.93
C LYS A 263 44.66 -8.63 -25.31
N THR A 264 44.78 -8.02 -26.50
CA THR A 264 46.08 -7.53 -27.01
C THR A 264 46.28 -6.01 -26.86
N THR A 265 45.65 -5.45 -25.82
CA THR A 265 45.42 -4.02 -25.57
C THR A 265 45.62 -3.76 -24.08
N SER A 266 46.38 -2.74 -23.64
CA SER A 266 46.64 -2.53 -22.19
C SER A 266 45.39 -2.14 -21.36
N ALA A 267 44.31 -1.72 -22.02
CA ALA A 267 42.99 -1.57 -21.43
C ALA A 267 42.32 -2.92 -21.06
N TYR A 268 42.93 -4.06 -21.42
CA TYR A 268 42.46 -5.41 -21.08
C TYR A 268 42.07 -5.53 -19.60
N GLY A 269 42.86 -4.98 -18.67
CA GLY A 269 42.53 -5.02 -17.24
C GLY A 269 41.24 -4.29 -16.82
N TRP A 270 40.64 -3.46 -17.68
CA TRP A 270 39.26 -2.98 -17.54
C TRP A 270 38.28 -3.79 -18.39
N VAL A 271 38.54 -3.98 -19.69
CA VAL A 271 37.54 -4.65 -20.55
C VAL A 271 37.35 -6.11 -20.14
N SER A 272 38.37 -6.79 -19.63
CA SER A 272 38.23 -8.13 -19.07
C SER A 272 37.54 -8.11 -17.70
N TYR A 273 37.77 -7.10 -16.87
CA TYR A 273 37.06 -6.96 -15.59
C TYR A 273 35.55 -6.75 -15.80
N TRP A 274 35.16 -6.03 -16.86
CA TRP A 274 33.76 -5.79 -17.21
C TRP A 274 33.14 -6.90 -18.08
N TRP A 275 33.91 -7.53 -18.98
CA TRP A 275 33.46 -8.60 -19.89
C TRP A 275 33.71 -10.03 -19.39
N TYR A 276 34.42 -10.23 -18.27
CA TYR A 276 34.65 -11.52 -17.60
C TYR A 276 34.50 -11.45 -16.07
N GLY A 277 34.25 -10.28 -15.49
CA GLY A 277 34.11 -10.11 -14.05
C GLY A 277 35.45 -10.07 -13.30
N ILE A 278 35.37 -10.11 -11.97
CA ILE A 278 36.55 -9.99 -11.08
C ILE A 278 37.39 -11.27 -11.08
N GLU A 279 36.75 -12.43 -11.26
CA GLU A 279 37.36 -13.75 -11.04
C GLU A 279 37.05 -14.74 -12.17
N THR A 280 37.49 -14.47 -13.41
CA THR A 280 37.91 -15.57 -14.29
C THR A 280 39.39 -15.86 -14.08
N SER A 281 39.68 -16.71 -13.10
CA SER A 281 40.83 -17.61 -13.19
C SER A 281 40.74 -18.38 -14.53
N ALA A 282 41.90 -18.72 -15.11
CA ALA A 282 41.94 -19.14 -16.51
C ALA A 282 41.28 -20.51 -16.73
N ALA A 283 40.14 -20.51 -17.44
CA ALA A 283 39.58 -21.66 -18.16
C ALA A 283 39.18 -22.92 -17.35
N ASP A 284 39.05 -22.83 -16.02
CA ASP A 284 38.70 -23.99 -15.19
C ASP A 284 37.18 -24.13 -14.91
N ALA A 285 36.64 -25.29 -15.29
CA ALA A 285 35.45 -25.96 -14.75
C ALA A 285 34.07 -25.25 -14.72
N GLN A 286 33.90 -24.02 -15.21
CA GLN A 286 32.58 -23.40 -15.36
C GLN A 286 31.77 -24.10 -16.48
N SER A 287 30.47 -24.36 -16.25
CA SER A 287 29.64 -25.08 -17.24
C SER A 287 29.35 -24.23 -18.49
N ASP A 288 29.25 -24.88 -19.65
CA ASP A 288 28.95 -24.22 -20.94
C ASP A 288 27.67 -23.36 -20.84
N THR A 289 26.65 -23.87 -20.14
CA THR A 289 25.39 -23.18 -19.85
C THR A 289 25.55 -21.89 -19.04
N ALA A 290 26.47 -21.85 -18.07
CA ALA A 290 26.70 -20.66 -17.25
C ALA A 290 27.41 -19.56 -18.05
N ILE A 291 28.41 -19.92 -18.86
CA ILE A 291 29.12 -18.98 -19.74
C ILE A 291 28.16 -18.37 -20.77
N ARG A 292 27.31 -19.19 -21.40
CA ARG A 292 26.27 -18.74 -22.33
C ARG A 292 25.28 -17.77 -21.68
N ARG A 293 24.78 -18.10 -20.48
CA ARG A 293 23.90 -17.22 -19.69
C ARG A 293 24.58 -15.89 -19.40
N GLU A 294 25.82 -15.91 -18.96
CA GLU A 294 26.55 -14.69 -18.58
C GLU A 294 26.79 -13.76 -19.79
N ASN A 295 27.12 -14.32 -20.96
CA ASN A 295 27.24 -13.53 -22.20
C ASN A 295 25.90 -12.91 -22.63
N ALA A 296 24.79 -13.65 -22.51
CA ALA A 296 23.45 -13.10 -22.75
C ALA A 296 23.11 -11.97 -21.76
N GLN A 297 23.47 -12.12 -20.49
CA GLN A 297 23.27 -11.10 -19.46
C GLN A 297 24.08 -9.83 -19.75
N ARG A 298 25.34 -9.96 -20.21
CA ARG A 298 26.17 -8.84 -20.68
C ARG A 298 25.53 -8.10 -21.85
N ALA A 299 24.93 -8.82 -22.80
CA ALA A 299 24.19 -8.22 -23.91
C ALA A 299 22.94 -7.45 -23.45
N ILE A 300 22.20 -7.98 -22.46
CA ILE A 300 21.04 -7.31 -21.84
C ILE A 300 21.48 -6.00 -21.17
N HIS A 301 22.54 -6.02 -20.36
CA HIS A 301 23.09 -4.80 -19.75
C HIS A 301 23.57 -3.78 -20.80
N LEU A 302 24.23 -4.22 -21.88
CA LEU A 302 24.65 -3.33 -22.97
C LEU A 302 23.47 -2.64 -23.66
N ILE A 303 22.41 -3.40 -24.00
CA ILE A 303 21.20 -2.83 -24.61
C ILE A 303 20.52 -1.85 -23.63
N PHE A 304 20.52 -2.15 -22.33
CA PHE A 304 19.94 -1.26 -21.32
C PHE A 304 20.71 0.07 -21.18
N GLU A 305 22.05 0.03 -21.10
CA GLU A 305 22.88 1.21 -20.86
C GLU A 305 23.09 2.08 -22.10
N LEU A 306 23.14 1.47 -23.29
CA LEU A 306 23.48 2.16 -24.54
C LEU A 306 22.28 2.32 -25.49
N GLY A 307 21.36 1.35 -25.50
CA GLY A 307 20.20 1.36 -26.39
C GLY A 307 20.58 1.29 -27.86
N ASN A 308 20.03 2.20 -28.66
CA ASN A 308 20.24 2.26 -30.11
C ASN A 308 21.73 2.38 -30.50
N ASP A 309 22.55 3.07 -29.69
CA ASP A 309 24.02 3.16 -29.88
C ASP A 309 24.71 1.78 -29.92
N PHE A 310 24.06 0.75 -29.38
CA PHE A 310 24.49 -0.65 -29.47
C PHE A 310 23.64 -1.45 -30.47
N ILE A 311 22.31 -1.34 -30.43
CA ILE A 311 21.39 -2.11 -31.30
C ILE A 311 21.66 -1.87 -32.80
N ASP A 312 21.88 -0.62 -33.22
CA ASP A 312 21.96 -0.25 -34.64
C ASP A 312 23.22 -0.80 -35.36
N ARG A 313 24.12 -1.49 -34.64
CA ARG A 313 25.26 -2.25 -35.18
C ARG A 313 24.87 -3.64 -35.70
N PHE A 314 23.73 -4.15 -35.26
CA PHE A 314 23.26 -5.49 -35.57
C PHE A 314 22.18 -5.40 -36.67
N GLU A 315 22.56 -5.74 -37.90
CA GLU A 315 21.57 -5.91 -38.96
C GLU A 315 20.82 -7.23 -38.78
N ILE A 316 19.54 -7.10 -38.41
CA ILE A 316 18.61 -8.22 -38.30
C ILE A 316 17.94 -8.38 -39.66
N LEU A 317 18.41 -9.36 -40.43
CA LEU A 317 17.82 -9.72 -41.72
C LEU A 317 16.54 -10.53 -41.48
N ASP A 318 15.39 -9.90 -41.70
CA ASP A 318 14.07 -10.51 -41.57
C ASP A 318 13.78 -11.47 -42.75
N ILE A 319 14.08 -12.76 -42.55
CA ILE A 319 13.76 -13.82 -43.51
C ILE A 319 12.41 -14.42 -43.13
N ASN A 320 11.34 -13.85 -43.68
CA ASN A 320 10.03 -14.45 -43.62
C ASN A 320 9.98 -15.78 -44.42
N ASN A 321 9.24 -16.73 -43.84
CA ASN A 321 8.55 -17.90 -44.44
C ASN A 321 9.23 -19.30 -44.53
N VAL A 322 8.43 -20.25 -44.03
CA VAL A 322 8.39 -21.72 -44.25
C VAL A 322 9.43 -22.58 -43.54
N LYS A 323 8.90 -23.33 -42.55
CA LYS A 323 9.55 -24.31 -41.66
C LYS A 323 10.44 -23.72 -40.57
N GLU A 324 10.82 -24.59 -39.63
CA GLU A 324 11.36 -24.24 -38.32
C GLU A 324 12.73 -23.57 -38.40
N GLU A 325 13.09 -22.91 -37.30
CA GLU A 325 14.29 -22.07 -37.14
C GLU A 325 14.32 -20.81 -38.02
N ALA A 326 13.91 -19.68 -37.41
CA ALA A 326 14.41 -18.38 -37.82
C ALA A 326 15.94 -18.34 -37.59
N ILE A 327 16.71 -18.79 -38.58
CA ILE A 327 18.16 -18.58 -38.63
C ILE A 327 18.37 -17.10 -38.92
N THR A 328 18.40 -16.30 -37.85
CA THR A 328 18.82 -14.90 -37.86
C THR A 328 20.32 -14.85 -38.16
N THR A 329 20.68 -15.08 -39.42
CA THR A 329 22.07 -15.11 -39.90
C THR A 329 22.57 -13.67 -40.00
N ILE A 330 23.03 -13.13 -38.87
CA ILE A 330 23.64 -11.81 -38.72
C ILE A 330 25.04 -11.84 -39.37
N THR A 331 25.09 -11.98 -40.70
CA THR A 331 26.30 -12.41 -41.44
C THR A 331 26.72 -11.55 -42.63
N ASN A 332 25.98 -10.49 -42.97
CA ASN A 332 26.44 -9.53 -44.00
C ASN A 332 26.81 -8.15 -43.42
N LYS A 333 25.91 -7.27 -42.96
CA LYS A 333 26.40 -6.01 -42.34
C LYS A 333 27.26 -6.24 -41.10
N LEU A 334 26.94 -7.13 -40.17
CA LEU A 334 27.79 -7.31 -38.98
C LEU A 334 29.22 -7.70 -39.39
N ARG A 335 29.37 -8.69 -40.29
CA ARG A 335 30.66 -9.05 -40.86
C ARG A 335 31.32 -7.87 -41.58
N ASN A 336 30.58 -7.11 -42.39
CA ASN A 336 31.11 -6.01 -43.19
C ASN A 336 31.42 -4.72 -42.38
N PHE A 337 30.74 -4.50 -41.26
CA PHE A 337 30.88 -3.38 -40.33
C PHE A 337 32.04 -3.62 -39.36
N PHE A 338 32.12 -4.84 -38.81
CA PHE A 338 33.32 -5.30 -38.12
C PHE A 338 34.50 -5.20 -39.09
N ILE A 339 34.34 -5.68 -40.34
CA ILE A 339 35.34 -5.50 -41.40
C ILE A 339 35.62 -4.03 -41.71
N SER A 340 34.75 -3.02 -41.56
CA SER A 340 35.07 -1.65 -42.02
C SER A 340 36.04 -0.89 -41.10
N ASP A 341 35.95 -1.08 -39.79
CA ASP A 341 36.91 -0.49 -38.83
C ASP A 341 38.04 -1.44 -38.45
N ILE A 342 37.80 -2.76 -38.44
CA ILE A 342 38.89 -3.74 -38.53
C ILE A 342 39.59 -3.60 -39.90
N GLU A 343 39.01 -2.98 -40.94
CA GLU A 343 39.71 -2.64 -42.18
C GLU A 343 40.69 -1.50 -41.99
N ARG A 344 40.51 -0.61 -41.02
CA ARG A 344 41.56 0.38 -40.72
C ARG A 344 42.77 -0.36 -40.10
N VAL A 345 42.50 -1.31 -39.20
CA VAL A 345 43.50 -2.22 -38.62
C VAL A 345 44.11 -3.17 -39.66
N SER A 346 43.32 -3.66 -40.62
CA SER A 346 43.77 -4.64 -41.62
C SER A 346 44.44 -3.97 -42.81
N ARG A 347 44.04 -2.76 -43.23
CA ARG A 347 44.79 -1.97 -44.22
C ARG A 347 46.16 -1.59 -43.68
N LYS A 348 46.29 -1.29 -42.38
CA LYS A 348 47.60 -1.20 -41.70
C LYS A 348 48.38 -2.51 -41.82
N ARG A 349 47.79 -3.64 -41.41
CA ARG A 349 48.40 -4.99 -41.53
C ARG A 349 48.83 -5.37 -42.95
N ILE A 350 48.03 -5.03 -43.97
CA ILE A 350 48.29 -5.29 -45.40
C ILE A 350 49.45 -4.44 -45.91
N ARG A 351 49.63 -3.23 -45.38
CA ARG A 351 50.75 -2.33 -45.68
C ARG A 351 51.99 -2.54 -44.81
N GLN A 352 51.96 -3.51 -43.89
CA GLN A 352 52.97 -3.70 -42.84
C GLN A 352 53.17 -2.47 -41.93
N GLU A 353 52.14 -1.62 -41.79
CA GLU A 353 52.08 -0.56 -40.78
C GLU A 353 51.71 -1.17 -39.41
N ASP A 354 52.39 -0.76 -38.34
CA ASP A 354 52.10 -1.25 -36.98
C ASP A 354 50.69 -0.87 -36.51
N ILE A 355 49.98 -1.86 -35.96
CA ILE A 355 48.65 -1.67 -35.37
C ILE A 355 48.84 -1.09 -33.96
N THR A 356 48.49 0.18 -33.77
CA THR A 356 48.70 0.86 -32.49
C THR A 356 47.72 0.35 -31.43
N PHE A 357 48.07 0.54 -30.16
CA PHE A 357 47.18 0.35 -29.02
C PHE A 357 45.81 1.04 -29.21
N GLN A 358 45.82 2.25 -29.77
CA GLN A 358 44.60 3.04 -30.00
C GLN A 358 43.69 2.39 -31.05
N ASP A 359 44.24 1.93 -32.18
CA ASP A 359 43.44 1.29 -33.24
C ASP A 359 42.68 0.05 -32.70
N LYS A 360 43.31 -0.75 -31.83
CA LYS A 360 42.69 -1.92 -31.20
C LYS A 360 41.65 -1.54 -30.15
N LEU A 361 41.94 -0.51 -29.36
CA LEU A 361 41.03 -0.02 -28.32
C LEU A 361 39.72 0.49 -28.95
N PHE A 362 39.79 1.24 -30.06
CA PHE A 362 38.57 1.69 -30.75
C PHE A 362 37.80 0.53 -31.38
N ALA A 363 38.47 -0.43 -32.03
CA ALA A 363 37.80 -1.63 -32.52
C ALA A 363 37.05 -2.38 -31.38
N GLY A 364 37.67 -2.49 -30.20
CA GLY A 364 37.01 -3.06 -29.02
C GLY A 364 35.83 -2.23 -28.51
N LEU A 365 36.00 -0.91 -28.34
CA LEU A 365 34.97 -0.01 -27.82
C LEU A 365 33.77 0.14 -28.77
N ASP A 366 34.02 0.11 -30.09
CA ASP A 366 32.97 0.23 -31.11
C ASP A 366 32.10 -1.04 -31.19
N ILE A 367 32.72 -2.23 -31.16
CA ILE A 367 32.01 -3.52 -31.05
C ILE A 367 31.10 -3.56 -29.81
N LEU A 368 31.50 -2.88 -28.74
CA LEU A 368 30.78 -2.80 -27.47
C LEU A 368 29.80 -1.62 -27.36
N GLY A 369 29.62 -0.81 -28.41
CA GLY A 369 28.65 0.28 -28.44
C GLY A 369 29.10 1.63 -27.90
N PHE A 370 30.32 1.76 -27.38
CA PHE A 370 30.76 2.98 -26.67
C PHE A 370 31.20 4.14 -27.59
N VAL A 371 31.18 3.96 -28.92
CA VAL A 371 31.60 4.97 -29.91
C VAL A 371 30.44 5.28 -30.87
N PRO A 372 29.90 6.52 -30.95
CA PRO A 372 28.73 6.83 -31.78
C PRO A 372 28.88 6.42 -33.25
N ILE A 373 27.82 5.84 -33.82
CA ILE A 373 27.82 5.28 -35.17
C ILE A 373 28.12 6.39 -36.20
N GLY A 374 29.06 6.10 -37.12
CA GLY A 374 29.50 7.05 -38.14
C GLY A 374 30.46 8.15 -37.65
N SER A 375 30.81 8.18 -36.35
CA SER A 375 31.85 9.09 -35.82
C SER A 375 33.25 8.61 -36.21
N GLY A 376 33.63 8.84 -37.48
CA GLY A 376 34.96 8.49 -37.99
C GLY A 376 36.08 9.08 -37.13
N ILE A 377 37.14 8.29 -36.90
CA ILE A 377 38.20 8.54 -35.89
C ILE A 377 38.66 10.01 -35.89
N SER A 378 38.20 10.74 -34.88
CA SER A 378 38.34 12.20 -34.75
C SER A 378 39.08 12.57 -33.46
N LYS A 379 39.22 13.88 -33.23
CA LYS A 379 39.78 14.48 -31.99
C LYS A 379 39.21 13.84 -30.70
N VAL A 380 37.91 13.58 -30.68
CA VAL A 380 37.18 12.89 -29.58
C VAL A 380 37.81 11.55 -29.22
N ALA A 381 38.13 10.72 -30.22
CA ALA A 381 38.70 9.40 -30.00
C ALA A 381 40.02 9.47 -29.22
N LYS A 382 40.88 10.45 -29.53
CA LYS A 382 42.16 10.67 -28.85
C LYS A 382 41.99 10.95 -27.35
N LEU A 383 40.94 11.68 -26.95
CA LEU A 383 40.60 11.91 -25.55
C LEU A 383 40.06 10.63 -24.88
N ALA A 384 39.21 9.89 -25.57
CA ALA A 384 38.72 8.60 -25.07
C ALA A 384 39.86 7.60 -24.80
N ALA A 385 40.83 7.48 -25.72
CA ALA A 385 42.02 6.65 -25.51
C ALA A 385 42.95 7.17 -24.40
N LYS A 386 43.03 8.49 -24.18
CA LYS A 386 43.79 9.10 -23.07
C LYS A 386 43.11 8.83 -21.72
N GLY A 387 41.79 8.90 -21.67
CA GLY A 387 41.00 8.69 -20.46
C GLY A 387 40.73 7.23 -20.10
N ALA A 388 40.81 6.31 -21.07
CA ALA A 388 40.43 4.90 -20.94
C ALA A 388 41.01 4.17 -19.71
N GLN A 389 42.25 4.49 -19.33
CA GLN A 389 42.92 3.89 -18.16
C GLN A 389 42.32 4.32 -16.80
N PHE A 390 41.64 5.47 -16.76
CA PHE A 390 40.97 6.00 -15.58
C PHE A 390 39.50 5.55 -15.50
N ALA A 391 38.88 5.27 -16.65
CA ALA A 391 37.49 4.85 -16.70
C ALA A 391 37.33 3.41 -16.23
N ARG A 392 36.40 3.20 -15.30
CA ARG A 392 36.05 1.88 -14.74
C ARG A 392 34.62 1.45 -15.03
N THR A 393 33.82 2.36 -15.60
CA THR A 393 32.40 2.15 -15.92
C THR A 393 32.14 2.52 -17.37
N THR A 394 31.14 1.87 -17.95
CA THR A 394 30.56 2.15 -19.28
C THR A 394 30.16 3.62 -19.41
N LYS A 395 29.46 4.16 -18.40
CA LYS A 395 29.12 5.58 -18.23
C LYS A 395 30.34 6.50 -18.32
N GLY A 396 31.45 6.14 -17.67
CA GLY A 396 32.72 6.86 -17.74
C GLY A 396 33.31 6.89 -19.15
N PHE A 397 33.28 5.76 -19.86
CA PHE A 397 33.68 5.69 -21.28
C PHE A 397 32.77 6.51 -22.20
N ARG A 398 31.45 6.45 -22.03
CA ARG A 398 30.49 7.25 -22.82
C ARG A 398 30.77 8.76 -22.65
N GLY A 399 30.98 9.20 -21.41
CA GLY A 399 31.40 10.58 -21.13
C GLY A 399 32.74 10.93 -21.77
N LEU A 400 33.74 10.05 -21.73
CA LEU A 400 35.01 10.29 -22.42
C LEU A 400 34.88 10.43 -23.94
N VAL A 401 33.84 9.83 -24.54
CA VAL A 401 33.51 9.95 -25.97
C VAL A 401 32.56 11.13 -26.25
N HIS A 402 31.94 11.72 -25.23
CA HIS A 402 31.23 13.01 -25.32
C HIS A 402 32.10 14.21 -24.89
N LEU A 403 33.33 13.97 -24.44
CA LEU A 403 34.29 14.99 -24.03
C LEU A 403 34.95 15.63 -25.26
N THR A 404 34.80 16.95 -25.43
CA THR A 404 35.43 17.72 -26.51
C THR A 404 36.82 18.23 -26.11
N GLU A 405 37.69 18.48 -27.10
CA GLU A 405 39.00 19.10 -26.84
C GLU A 405 38.85 20.47 -26.18
N ASP A 406 37.88 21.29 -26.59
CA ASP A 406 37.56 22.61 -26.02
C ASP A 406 37.39 22.58 -24.49
N LEU A 407 36.79 21.52 -23.94
CA LEU A 407 36.59 21.35 -22.50
C LEU A 407 37.89 20.95 -21.78
N VAL A 408 38.76 20.21 -22.45
CA VAL A 408 40.08 19.82 -21.92
C VAL A 408 41.09 20.97 -22.04
N GLU A 409 40.95 21.83 -23.07
CA GLU A 409 41.70 23.08 -23.18
C GLU A 409 41.24 24.12 -22.14
N THR A 410 39.93 24.16 -21.81
CA THR A 410 39.39 25.08 -20.79
C THR A 410 39.69 24.62 -19.35
N TYR A 411 39.52 23.33 -19.05
CA TYR A 411 39.56 22.81 -17.68
C TYR A 411 40.76 21.89 -17.36
N GLY A 412 41.63 21.63 -18.34
CA GLY A 412 42.84 20.82 -18.18
C GLY A 412 42.59 19.30 -18.15
N ASP A 413 43.68 18.54 -18.00
CA ASP A 413 43.65 17.06 -18.03
C ASP A 413 42.87 16.43 -16.87
N ASP A 414 42.72 17.12 -15.74
CA ASP A 414 41.86 16.71 -14.62
C ASP A 414 40.41 16.46 -15.07
N ALA A 415 39.92 17.21 -16.08
CA ALA A 415 38.60 16.99 -16.67
C ALA A 415 38.49 15.61 -17.34
N VAL A 416 39.57 15.09 -17.92
CA VAL A 416 39.61 13.74 -18.53
C VAL A 416 39.45 12.68 -17.44
N GLN A 417 40.18 12.78 -16.33
CA GLN A 417 40.07 11.83 -15.22
C GLN A 417 38.71 11.93 -14.50
N PHE A 418 38.17 13.15 -14.36
CA PHE A 418 36.87 13.38 -13.75
C PHE A 418 35.72 12.81 -14.59
N VAL A 419 35.72 13.07 -15.90
CA VAL A 419 34.72 12.52 -16.84
C VAL A 419 34.89 11.00 -17.01
N ALA A 420 36.11 10.47 -16.96
CA ALA A 420 36.34 9.02 -16.91
C ALA A 420 35.68 8.34 -15.69
N LYS A 421 35.53 9.05 -14.57
CA LYS A 421 34.87 8.54 -13.37
C LYS A 421 33.35 8.71 -13.39
N TYR A 422 32.85 9.89 -13.80
CA TYR A 422 31.44 10.27 -13.63
C TYR A 422 30.62 10.30 -14.94
N GLY A 423 31.28 10.18 -16.10
CA GLY A 423 30.64 10.13 -17.41
C GLY A 423 29.98 11.45 -17.83
N ASP A 424 28.84 11.35 -18.50
CA ASP A 424 28.04 12.50 -18.97
C ASP A 424 27.57 13.42 -17.83
N ASP A 425 27.31 12.86 -16.64
CA ASP A 425 27.05 13.66 -15.44
C ASP A 425 28.27 14.52 -15.10
N GLY A 426 29.47 13.95 -15.22
CA GLY A 426 30.73 14.65 -15.09
C GLY A 426 30.82 15.86 -16.04
N ILE A 427 30.55 15.67 -17.34
CA ILE A 427 30.53 16.79 -18.31
C ILE A 427 29.50 17.85 -17.92
N ARG A 428 28.31 17.42 -17.51
CA ARG A 428 27.20 18.29 -17.11
C ARG A 428 27.55 19.14 -15.89
N VAL A 429 28.09 18.56 -14.82
CA VAL A 429 28.48 19.33 -13.62
C VAL A 429 29.77 20.13 -13.83
N LEU A 430 30.68 19.68 -14.70
CA LEU A 430 31.88 20.43 -15.09
C LEU A 430 31.50 21.76 -15.76
N LYS A 431 30.61 21.69 -16.76
CA LYS A 431 30.04 22.88 -17.44
C LYS A 431 29.22 23.74 -16.48
N ALA A 432 28.36 23.14 -15.67
CA ALA A 432 27.46 23.88 -14.77
C ALA A 432 28.17 24.59 -13.61
N THR A 433 29.44 24.26 -13.33
CA THR A 433 30.24 24.87 -12.25
C THR A 433 31.47 25.63 -12.73
N ASP A 434 31.63 25.79 -14.05
CA ASP A 434 32.83 26.33 -14.68
C ASP A 434 34.13 25.73 -14.11
N GLY A 435 34.20 24.40 -14.09
CA GLY A 435 35.37 23.66 -13.61
C GLY A 435 35.53 23.55 -12.09
N LYS A 436 34.81 24.34 -11.26
CA LYS A 436 34.96 24.30 -9.78
C LYS A 436 34.80 22.90 -9.19
N ILE A 437 33.94 22.07 -9.77
CA ILE A 437 33.68 20.69 -9.29
C ILE A 437 34.93 19.81 -9.26
N LEU A 438 35.96 20.08 -10.07
CA LEU A 438 37.23 19.36 -10.00
C LEU A 438 37.86 19.48 -8.61
N LYS A 439 37.96 20.71 -8.10
CA LYS A 439 38.50 20.99 -6.75
C LYS A 439 37.58 20.51 -5.65
N LEU A 440 36.27 20.78 -5.75
CA LEU A 440 35.31 20.36 -4.73
C LEU A 440 35.21 18.83 -4.60
N SER A 441 35.33 18.08 -5.70
CA SER A 441 35.35 16.60 -5.66
C SER A 441 36.70 16.02 -5.23
N GLN A 442 37.83 16.71 -5.47
CA GLN A 442 39.12 16.37 -4.87
C GLN A 442 39.11 16.56 -3.35
N GLN A 443 38.46 17.62 -2.84
CA GLN A 443 38.41 17.95 -1.42
C GLN A 443 37.39 17.09 -0.64
N TYR A 444 36.18 16.92 -1.18
CA TYR A 444 35.04 16.34 -0.45
C TYR A 444 34.52 15.01 -1.02
N GLY A 445 35.10 14.53 -2.13
CA GLY A 445 34.77 13.24 -2.73
C GLY A 445 33.42 13.17 -3.45
N ASP A 446 33.02 11.93 -3.72
CA ASP A 446 31.93 11.52 -4.63
C ASP A 446 30.54 12.02 -4.21
N ASP A 447 30.31 12.22 -2.90
CA ASP A 447 29.07 12.79 -2.37
C ASP A 447 28.76 14.15 -3.01
N THR A 448 29.78 14.99 -3.20
CA THR A 448 29.66 16.30 -3.83
C THR A 448 29.15 16.16 -5.27
N VAL A 449 29.70 15.22 -6.04
CA VAL A 449 29.27 15.00 -7.42
C VAL A 449 27.84 14.44 -7.47
N ARG A 450 27.44 13.58 -6.52
CA ARG A 450 26.04 13.16 -6.35
C ARG A 450 25.13 14.37 -6.11
N TYR A 451 25.50 15.26 -5.18
CA TYR A 451 24.67 16.41 -4.83
C TYR A 451 24.52 17.41 -5.97
N LEU A 452 25.59 17.75 -6.70
CA LEU A 452 25.47 18.64 -7.87
C LEU A 452 24.72 18.00 -9.04
N THR A 453 24.83 16.69 -9.24
CA THR A 453 24.06 15.98 -10.26
C THR A 453 22.56 15.97 -9.92
N LYS A 454 22.21 15.91 -8.63
CA LYS A 454 20.83 15.84 -8.12
C LYS A 454 20.14 17.21 -7.98
N TYR A 455 20.89 18.24 -7.55
CA TYR A 455 20.34 19.55 -7.16
C TYR A 455 20.94 20.73 -7.95
N GLY A 456 21.90 20.51 -8.85
CA GLY A 456 22.52 21.56 -9.66
C GLY A 456 23.65 22.33 -8.94
N PRO A 457 24.12 23.45 -9.52
CA PRO A 457 25.29 24.18 -9.02
C PRO A 457 25.07 24.84 -7.65
N ASP A 458 23.83 25.08 -7.23
CA ASP A 458 23.54 25.66 -5.91
C ASP A 458 23.90 24.73 -4.75
N ALA A 459 23.83 23.40 -4.95
CA ALA A 459 24.42 22.46 -3.99
C ALA A 459 25.95 22.54 -3.94
N GLY A 460 26.60 22.96 -5.04
CA GLY A 460 28.02 23.31 -5.06
C GLY A 460 28.32 24.55 -4.21
N ASN A 461 27.52 25.60 -4.35
CA ASN A 461 27.64 26.82 -3.52
C ASN A 461 27.45 26.50 -2.01
N VAL A 462 26.52 25.58 -1.68
CA VAL A 462 26.30 25.08 -0.31
C VAL A 462 27.53 24.31 0.21
N ILE A 463 28.08 23.38 -0.58
CA ILE A 463 29.26 22.59 -0.17
C ILE A 463 30.53 23.47 -0.11
N GLU A 464 30.67 24.47 -0.98
CA GLU A 464 31.76 25.46 -0.94
C GLU A 464 31.68 26.37 0.30
N LYS A 465 30.48 26.62 0.85
CA LYS A 465 30.29 27.42 2.08
C LYS A 465 30.44 26.61 3.38
N TYR A 466 29.84 25.42 3.48
CA TYR A 466 29.75 24.66 4.74
C TYR A 466 30.61 23.39 4.78
N GLY A 467 31.13 22.93 3.64
CA GLY A 467 32.08 21.81 3.56
C GLY A 467 31.62 20.52 4.23
N ASP A 468 32.48 19.97 5.08
CA ASP A 468 32.23 18.70 5.78
C ASP A 468 31.01 18.75 6.72
N GLU A 469 30.59 19.93 7.19
CA GLU A 469 29.48 20.08 8.13
C GLU A 469 28.15 19.64 7.50
N VAL A 470 27.83 20.17 6.32
CA VAL A 470 26.59 19.80 5.59
C VAL A 470 26.67 18.36 5.04
N LEU A 471 27.86 17.90 4.66
CA LEU A 471 28.07 16.53 4.16
C LEU A 471 27.96 15.46 5.26
N LEU A 472 28.49 15.72 6.46
CA LEU A 472 28.34 14.85 7.62
C LEU A 472 26.87 14.70 8.01
N LEU A 473 26.14 15.82 8.10
CA LEU A 473 24.72 15.83 8.42
C LEU A 473 23.89 15.14 7.33
N ALA A 474 24.22 15.31 6.05
CA ALA A 474 23.56 14.62 4.93
C ALA A 474 23.81 13.10 4.95
N ARG A 475 25.01 12.65 5.31
CA ARG A 475 25.30 11.22 5.55
C ARG A 475 24.54 10.65 6.76
N GLN A 476 24.31 11.47 7.79
CA GLN A 476 23.65 11.04 9.04
C GLN A 476 22.11 11.06 8.98
N TYR A 477 21.52 12.03 8.28
CA TYR A 477 20.07 12.28 8.26
C TYR A 477 19.42 12.23 6.87
N GLY A 478 20.21 12.14 5.80
CA GLY A 478 19.75 11.97 4.42
C GLY A 478 20.00 13.18 3.51
N ASP A 479 19.97 12.95 2.19
CA ASP A 479 20.23 13.95 1.15
C ASP A 479 19.43 15.26 1.27
N ASP A 480 18.24 15.21 1.86
CA ASP A 480 17.38 16.38 2.06
C ASP A 480 18.04 17.47 2.91
N VAL A 481 19.06 17.14 3.72
CA VAL A 481 19.87 18.15 4.42
C VAL A 481 20.48 19.17 3.46
N VAL A 482 20.99 18.72 2.31
CA VAL A 482 21.58 19.61 1.29
C VAL A 482 20.49 20.48 0.66
N LYS A 483 19.33 19.90 0.33
CA LYS A 483 18.15 20.62 -0.16
C LYS A 483 17.71 21.72 0.82
N TYR A 484 17.59 21.41 2.11
CA TYR A 484 17.13 22.38 3.11
C TYR A 484 18.18 23.45 3.43
N THR A 485 19.47 23.11 3.43
CA THR A 485 20.57 24.08 3.59
C THR A 485 20.67 25.01 2.38
N MET A 486 20.34 24.53 1.18
CA MET A 486 20.20 25.34 -0.03
C MET A 486 19.01 26.32 0.03
N LEU A 487 17.87 25.88 0.57
CA LEU A 487 16.65 26.70 0.67
C LEU A 487 16.64 27.70 1.84
N TYR A 488 17.32 27.38 2.95
CA TYR A 488 17.21 28.13 4.22
C TYR A 488 18.55 28.50 4.85
N GLY A 489 19.68 28.25 4.18
CA GLY A 489 21.01 28.69 4.60
C GLY A 489 21.39 28.28 6.02
N ASP A 490 22.01 29.22 6.74
CA ASP A 490 22.50 29.03 8.12
C ASP A 490 21.38 28.68 9.11
N ASP A 491 20.15 29.18 8.88
CA ASP A 491 18.99 28.85 9.72
C ASP A 491 18.54 27.40 9.53
N GLY A 492 18.49 26.93 8.28
CA GLY A 492 18.19 25.54 7.96
C GLY A 492 19.22 24.57 8.54
N LEU A 493 20.50 24.90 8.38
CA LEU A 493 21.61 24.10 8.90
C LEU A 493 21.57 24.01 10.43
N ARG A 494 21.39 25.14 11.13
CA ARG A 494 21.27 25.21 12.60
C ARG A 494 20.09 24.37 13.12
N VAL A 495 18.95 24.40 12.45
CA VAL A 495 17.77 23.60 12.81
C VAL A 495 18.07 22.10 12.64
N ILE A 496 18.74 21.70 11.55
CA ILE A 496 19.14 20.32 11.29
C ILE A 496 20.20 19.84 12.29
N GLN A 497 21.18 20.66 12.66
CA GLN A 497 22.17 20.32 13.70
C GLN A 497 21.53 20.03 15.06
N LYS A 498 20.45 20.75 15.40
CA LYS A 498 19.81 20.68 16.71
C LYS A 498 18.77 19.57 16.84
N TYR A 499 18.02 19.29 15.76
CA TYR A 499 16.91 18.33 15.76
C TYR A 499 17.16 17.10 14.88
N GLY A 500 18.17 17.13 14.02
CA GLY A 500 18.65 16.00 13.23
C GLY A 500 17.55 15.25 12.50
N LYS A 501 17.43 13.95 12.81
CA LYS A 501 16.47 13.04 12.19
C LYS A 501 15.02 13.48 12.39
N ASP A 502 14.67 14.08 13.51
CA ASP A 502 13.27 14.40 13.84
C ASP A 502 12.74 15.51 12.93
N VAL A 503 13.53 16.55 12.67
CA VAL A 503 13.11 17.63 11.77
C VAL A 503 13.07 17.19 10.31
N VAL A 504 14.01 16.35 9.86
CA VAL A 504 13.95 15.76 8.51
C VAL A 504 12.69 14.91 8.36
N LEU A 505 12.43 13.99 9.29
CA LEU A 505 11.24 13.12 9.27
C LEU A 505 9.92 13.92 9.29
N LEU A 506 9.80 14.94 10.14
CA LEU A 506 8.61 15.79 10.18
C LEU A 506 8.43 16.60 8.88
N SER A 507 9.51 16.98 8.21
CA SER A 507 9.47 17.65 6.90
C SER A 507 9.06 16.68 5.77
N THR A 508 9.52 15.43 5.80
CA THR A 508 9.05 14.37 4.88
C THR A 508 7.55 14.08 5.08
N LEU A 509 7.05 14.14 6.33
CA LEU A 509 5.64 13.84 6.65
C LEU A 509 4.67 15.01 6.44
N TYR A 510 5.11 16.26 6.63
CA TYR A 510 4.25 17.45 6.62
C TYR A 510 4.69 18.58 5.68
N GLY A 511 5.78 18.39 4.93
CA GLY A 511 6.31 19.31 3.93
C GLY A 511 7.42 20.24 4.43
N ASP A 512 8.17 20.79 3.48
CA ASP A 512 9.32 21.70 3.66
C ASP A 512 9.03 22.92 4.58
N ASP A 513 7.76 23.32 4.67
CA ASP A 513 7.31 24.38 5.58
C ASP A 513 7.71 24.10 7.05
N VAL A 514 7.92 22.85 7.49
CA VAL A 514 8.37 22.54 8.87
C VAL A 514 9.73 23.18 9.17
N ILE A 515 10.71 23.08 8.28
CA ILE A 515 12.04 23.69 8.47
C ILE A 515 11.96 25.20 8.29
N LYS A 516 11.23 25.69 7.28
CA LYS A 516 10.98 27.13 7.07
C LYS A 516 10.39 27.80 8.31
N LEU A 517 9.36 27.20 8.92
CA LEU A 517 8.74 27.71 10.15
C LEU A 517 9.71 27.65 11.33
N SER A 518 10.51 26.58 11.44
CA SER A 518 11.55 26.45 12.48
C SER A 518 12.71 27.44 12.31
N ALA A 519 13.05 27.82 11.07
CA ALA A 519 14.00 28.89 10.76
C ALA A 519 13.47 30.26 11.19
N PHE A 520 12.24 30.62 10.79
CA PHE A 520 11.65 31.94 11.08
C PHE A 520 11.15 32.12 12.52
N TYR A 521 10.67 31.07 13.19
CA TYR A 521 10.04 31.14 14.52
C TYR A 521 10.79 30.35 15.61
N GLY A 522 11.85 29.62 15.25
CA GLY A 522 12.77 28.99 16.18
C GLY A 522 12.32 27.63 16.75
N ASP A 523 13.00 27.26 17.83
CA ASP A 523 12.97 25.94 18.48
C ASP A 523 11.59 25.41 18.91
N ASP A 524 10.66 26.31 19.27
CA ASP A 524 9.34 25.96 19.81
C ASP A 524 8.43 25.26 18.76
N ILE A 525 8.83 25.26 17.49
CA ILE A 525 8.06 24.71 16.36
C ILE A 525 8.10 23.18 16.31
N ILE A 526 9.26 22.55 16.47
CA ILE A 526 9.43 21.10 16.30
C ILE A 526 8.57 20.29 17.30
N PRO A 527 8.53 20.60 18.61
CA PRO A 527 7.63 19.91 19.55
C PRO A 527 6.15 20.12 19.21
N CYS A 528 5.78 21.30 18.70
CA CYS A 528 4.40 21.60 18.30
C CYS A 528 3.98 20.80 17.06
N VAL A 529 4.82 20.75 16.02
CA VAL A 529 4.54 19.98 14.80
C VAL A 529 4.49 18.48 15.10
N SER A 530 5.37 17.97 15.97
CA SER A 530 5.30 16.59 16.48
C SER A 530 3.97 16.28 17.17
N LYS A 531 3.44 17.21 17.99
CA LYS A 531 2.20 17.03 18.77
C LYS A 531 0.90 17.23 17.97
N TYR A 532 0.89 18.12 16.97
CA TYR A 532 -0.33 18.53 16.25
C TYR A 532 -0.28 18.31 14.73
N GLY A 533 0.82 17.76 14.20
CA GLY A 533 1.01 17.40 12.80
C GLY A 533 0.75 18.53 11.81
N SER A 534 0.19 18.18 10.65
CA SER A 534 -0.21 19.12 9.58
C SER A 534 -1.14 20.24 10.04
N SER A 535 -1.99 20.01 11.06
CA SER A 535 -2.83 21.06 11.65
C SER A 535 -2.00 22.10 12.42
N GLY A 536 -0.91 21.68 13.08
CA GLY A 536 0.07 22.59 13.66
C GLY A 536 0.76 23.43 12.59
N VAL A 537 1.27 22.79 11.53
CA VAL A 537 1.94 23.46 10.40
C VAL A 537 1.02 24.52 9.76
N GLN A 538 -0.23 24.18 9.44
CA GLN A 538 -1.19 25.13 8.85
C GLN A 538 -1.52 26.32 9.77
N VAL A 539 -1.67 26.08 11.07
CA VAL A 539 -1.96 27.15 12.05
C VAL A 539 -0.78 28.10 12.22
N ILE A 540 0.43 27.56 12.38
CA ILE A 540 1.64 28.38 12.49
C ILE A 540 1.91 29.11 11.16
N GLY A 541 1.75 28.44 10.02
CA GLY A 541 1.90 29.06 8.69
C GLY A 541 0.92 30.22 8.45
N LYS A 542 -0.33 30.13 8.92
CA LYS A 542 -1.33 31.21 8.75
C LYS A 542 -1.17 32.37 9.74
N TYR A 543 -0.85 32.11 11.02
CA TYR A 543 -0.87 33.15 12.07
C TYR A 543 0.52 33.51 12.65
N GLY A 544 1.55 32.74 12.35
CA GLY A 544 2.96 33.04 12.67
C GLY A 544 3.23 33.39 14.13
N ASN A 545 3.99 34.47 14.33
CA ASN A 545 4.35 35.01 15.65
C ASN A 545 3.16 35.17 16.60
N ASP A 546 1.98 35.51 16.08
CA ASP A 546 0.79 35.79 16.86
C ASP A 546 0.30 34.55 17.62
N VAL A 547 0.28 33.38 16.98
CA VAL A 547 -0.10 32.12 17.62
C VAL A 547 1.03 31.57 18.51
N MET A 548 2.29 31.75 18.11
CA MET A 548 3.45 31.29 18.89
C MET A 548 3.61 32.05 20.21
N GLN A 549 3.46 33.39 20.22
CA GLN A 549 3.47 34.17 21.46
C GLN A 549 2.32 33.80 22.40
N LEU A 550 1.14 33.53 21.86
CA LEU A 550 -0.02 33.11 22.66
C LEU A 550 0.17 31.68 23.21
N ALA A 551 0.73 30.76 22.43
CA ALA A 551 1.09 29.42 22.89
C ALA A 551 2.13 29.48 24.03
N LYS A 552 3.20 30.26 23.86
CA LYS A 552 4.25 30.45 24.87
C LYS A 552 3.72 31.06 26.17
N LYS A 553 2.67 31.89 26.10
CA LYS A 553 2.05 32.56 27.26
C LYS A 553 0.93 31.74 27.93
N HIS A 554 0.25 30.85 27.20
CA HIS A 554 -1.01 30.22 27.66
C HIS A 554 -1.09 28.70 27.48
N GLY A 555 -0.08 28.06 26.88
CA GLY A 555 -0.02 26.62 26.59
C GLY A 555 -0.17 26.33 25.09
N ASP A 556 0.51 25.28 24.62
CA ASP A 556 0.51 24.84 23.21
C ASP A 556 -0.88 24.46 22.68
N ASP A 557 -1.80 24.07 23.57
CA ASP A 557 -3.23 23.88 23.32
C ASP A 557 -3.90 25.08 22.60
N VAL A 558 -3.33 26.29 22.66
CA VAL A 558 -3.71 27.43 21.81
C VAL A 558 -3.72 27.06 20.32
N ILE A 559 -2.70 26.35 19.83
CA ILE A 559 -2.52 26.03 18.41
C ILE A 559 -3.63 25.07 17.94
N LYS A 560 -3.96 24.08 18.76
CA LYS A 560 -5.12 23.19 18.56
C LYS A 560 -6.43 23.97 18.47
N TYR A 561 -6.72 24.87 19.43
CA TYR A 561 -7.98 25.61 19.39
C TYR A 561 -8.02 26.62 18.23
N VAL A 562 -6.91 27.28 17.90
CA VAL A 562 -6.82 28.18 16.73
C VAL A 562 -7.06 27.41 15.42
N GLY A 563 -6.60 26.17 15.29
CA GLY A 563 -6.96 25.29 14.17
C GLY A 563 -8.45 24.98 14.08
N MET A 564 -9.13 24.80 15.23
CA MET A 564 -10.57 24.53 15.29
C MET A 564 -11.47 25.77 15.12
N TYR A 565 -10.96 26.98 15.42
CA TYR A 565 -11.73 28.22 15.53
C TYR A 565 -11.31 29.34 14.57
N GLY A 566 -10.18 29.19 13.87
CA GLY A 566 -9.65 30.20 12.97
C GLY A 566 -9.30 31.52 13.68
N ASP A 567 -9.55 32.64 13.00
CA ASP A 567 -9.25 34.00 13.45
C ASP A 567 -9.91 34.34 14.80
N ASP A 568 -11.08 33.76 15.09
CA ASP A 568 -11.77 33.94 16.37
C ASP A 568 -11.11 33.15 17.51
N GLY A 569 -10.39 32.07 17.17
CA GLY A 569 -9.51 31.37 18.09
C GLY A 569 -8.37 32.26 18.59
N ILE A 570 -7.75 33.05 17.70
CA ILE A 570 -6.74 34.05 18.07
C ILE A 570 -7.37 35.12 18.99
N LYS A 571 -8.56 35.65 18.62
CA LYS A 571 -9.29 36.65 19.44
C LYS A 571 -9.66 36.14 20.82
N LEU A 572 -9.92 34.84 20.98
CA LEU A 572 -10.16 34.20 22.28
C LEU A 572 -8.85 33.91 23.03
N ALA A 573 -7.82 33.38 22.36
CA ALA A 573 -6.51 33.12 22.98
C ALA A 573 -5.87 34.40 23.56
N ARG A 574 -6.05 35.56 22.89
CA ARG A 574 -5.65 36.88 23.43
C ARG A 574 -6.38 37.28 24.73
N LYS A 575 -7.49 36.62 25.10
CA LYS A 575 -8.18 36.75 26.41
C LYS A 575 -7.65 35.76 27.48
N GLY A 576 -6.55 35.06 27.19
CA GLY A 576 -5.88 34.16 28.11
C GLY A 576 -6.71 32.94 28.50
N LYS A 577 -6.45 32.41 29.71
CA LYS A 577 -7.02 31.14 30.21
C LYS A 577 -8.55 31.06 30.10
N VAL A 578 -9.27 32.19 30.26
CA VAL A 578 -10.74 32.24 30.10
C VAL A 578 -11.17 31.97 28.65
N GLY A 579 -10.44 32.51 27.67
CA GLY A 579 -10.70 32.25 26.25
C GLY A 579 -10.41 30.80 25.84
N LEU A 580 -9.32 30.21 26.35
CA LEU A 580 -9.04 28.78 26.14
C LEU A 580 -10.14 27.90 26.76
N LEU A 581 -10.65 28.25 27.95
CA LEU A 581 -11.74 27.52 28.61
C LEU A 581 -13.03 27.56 27.77
N VAL A 582 -13.36 28.70 27.16
CA VAL A 582 -14.47 28.81 26.21
C VAL A 582 -14.27 27.90 24.99
N MET A 583 -13.07 27.92 24.37
CA MET A 583 -12.77 27.09 23.19
C MET A 583 -12.77 25.59 23.50
N ARG A 584 -12.40 25.20 24.72
CA ARG A 584 -12.33 23.80 25.18
C ARG A 584 -13.69 23.13 25.39
N PHE A 585 -14.72 23.90 25.76
CA PHE A 585 -16.03 23.34 26.14
C PHE A 585 -17.20 23.70 25.21
N ILE A 586 -17.05 24.72 24.37
CA ILE A 586 -17.99 24.98 23.27
C ILE A 586 -17.49 24.25 22.00
N PRO A 587 -18.38 23.75 21.10
CA PRO A 587 -17.99 23.32 19.76
C PRO A 587 -17.97 24.49 18.75
N PRO A 588 -17.06 24.52 17.75
CA PRO A 588 -17.02 25.59 16.74
C PRO A 588 -18.34 25.87 16.02
N LYS A 589 -19.12 24.80 15.69
CA LYS A 589 -20.45 24.90 15.06
C LYS A 589 -21.51 25.60 15.92
N VAL A 590 -21.33 25.63 17.24
CA VAL A 590 -22.20 26.34 18.19
C VAL A 590 -21.68 27.77 18.39
N PHE A 591 -20.36 27.91 18.55
CA PHE A 591 -19.72 29.20 18.76
C PHE A 591 -19.93 30.18 17.61
N SER A 592 -19.80 29.76 16.35
CA SER A 592 -20.01 30.63 15.18
C SER A 592 -21.44 31.20 15.09
N ARG A 593 -22.45 30.47 15.59
CA ARG A 593 -23.83 30.96 15.75
C ARG A 593 -23.96 31.97 16.89
N CYS A 594 -23.22 31.77 17.98
CA CYS A 594 -23.22 32.63 19.16
C CYS A 594 -22.37 33.90 19.00
N ILE A 595 -21.42 33.93 18.05
CA ILE A 595 -20.38 34.98 18.01
C ILE A 595 -20.94 36.39 17.80
N LYS A 596 -22.07 36.52 17.10
CA LYS A 596 -22.83 37.78 16.92
C LYS A 596 -23.26 38.40 18.26
N PHE A 597 -23.35 37.61 19.33
CA PHE A 597 -23.76 38.03 20.66
C PHE A 597 -22.61 38.18 21.67
N VAL A 598 -21.37 37.87 21.30
CA VAL A 598 -20.18 38.06 22.16
C VAL A 598 -19.96 39.53 22.52
N LYS A 599 -20.49 40.46 21.71
CA LYS A 599 -20.53 41.91 21.99
C LYS A 599 -21.33 42.27 23.25
N TYR A 600 -22.23 41.41 23.72
CA TYR A 600 -23.03 41.57 24.94
C TYR A 600 -22.46 40.84 26.17
N GLY A 601 -21.23 40.33 26.07
CA GLY A 601 -20.51 39.72 27.18
C GLY A 601 -20.76 38.23 27.40
N LEU A 602 -19.94 37.65 28.28
CA LEU A 602 -19.82 36.20 28.48
C LEU A 602 -21.12 35.57 29.03
N VAL A 603 -21.82 36.28 29.92
CA VAL A 603 -23.11 35.85 30.50
C VAL A 603 -24.20 35.72 29.42
N ALA A 604 -24.31 36.69 28.51
CA ALA A 604 -25.27 36.66 27.40
C ALA A 604 -24.99 35.51 26.43
N SER A 605 -23.71 35.24 26.14
CA SER A 605 -23.31 34.11 25.28
C SER A 605 -23.63 32.74 25.93
N ILE A 606 -23.44 32.59 27.24
CA ILE A 606 -23.84 31.38 27.98
C ILE A 606 -25.35 31.19 27.94
N LEU A 607 -26.13 32.22 28.26
CA LEU A 607 -27.60 32.18 28.25
C LEU A 607 -28.15 31.82 26.86
N PHE A 608 -27.60 32.42 25.79
CA PHE A 608 -28.01 32.12 24.42
C PHE A 608 -27.62 30.69 23.97
N THR A 609 -26.46 30.19 24.42
CA THR A 609 -26.04 28.80 24.16
C THR A 609 -26.97 27.81 24.85
N PHE A 610 -27.34 28.06 26.11
CA PHE A 610 -28.33 27.26 26.84
C PHE A 610 -29.72 27.33 26.18
N ALA A 611 -30.17 28.51 25.76
CA ALA A 611 -31.49 28.68 25.14
C ALA A 611 -31.61 28.02 23.76
N THR A 612 -30.53 28.02 22.96
CA THR A 612 -30.56 27.46 21.61
C THR A 612 -30.22 25.98 21.52
N HIS A 613 -29.30 25.48 22.37
CA HIS A 613 -28.84 24.08 22.37
C HIS A 613 -28.64 23.53 23.79
N PRO A 614 -29.71 23.44 24.61
CA PRO A 614 -29.62 23.13 26.04
C PRO A 614 -28.93 21.79 26.34
N ILE A 615 -29.19 20.76 25.52
CA ILE A 615 -28.60 19.42 25.68
C ILE A 615 -27.07 19.46 25.44
N ALA A 616 -26.63 20.19 24.42
CA ALA A 616 -25.20 20.34 24.12
C ALA A 616 -24.49 21.17 25.21
N PHE A 617 -25.13 22.23 25.70
CA PHE A 617 -24.63 23.02 26.82
C PHE A 617 -24.49 22.18 28.10
N LEU A 618 -25.52 21.41 28.47
CA LEU A 618 -25.49 20.50 29.62
C LEU A 618 -24.39 19.43 29.47
N SER A 619 -24.24 18.82 28.29
CA SER A 619 -23.17 17.84 28.04
C SER A 619 -21.77 18.46 28.18
N GLY A 620 -21.56 19.67 27.67
CA GLY A 620 -20.31 20.41 27.84
C GLY A 620 -20.02 20.77 29.30
N LEU A 621 -21.03 21.25 30.02
CA LEU A 621 -20.95 21.61 31.44
C LEU A 621 -20.62 20.40 32.32
N ILE A 622 -21.27 19.25 32.08
CA ILE A 622 -21.00 18.00 32.80
C ILE A 622 -19.55 17.54 32.57
N LYS A 623 -19.04 17.62 31.34
CA LYS A 623 -17.63 17.30 31.03
C LYS A 623 -16.65 18.29 31.67
N ALA A 624 -16.99 19.57 31.73
CA ALA A 624 -16.17 20.60 32.37
C ALA A 624 -16.04 20.38 33.89
N LEU A 625 -17.17 20.15 34.56
CA LEU A 625 -17.24 19.90 35.99
C LEU A 625 -16.63 18.54 36.37
N SER A 626 -16.83 17.51 35.54
CA SER A 626 -16.17 16.20 35.68
C SER A 626 -14.65 16.34 35.69
N TRP A 627 -14.09 17.08 34.74
CA TRP A 627 -12.65 17.34 34.70
C TRP A 627 -12.18 18.19 35.90
N LEU A 628 -12.91 19.25 36.25
CA LEU A 628 -12.54 20.18 37.32
C LEU A 628 -12.57 19.54 38.73
N PHE A 629 -13.41 18.54 38.95
CA PHE A 629 -13.50 17.78 40.20
C PHE A 629 -12.90 16.35 40.10
N GLY A 630 -12.19 16.01 39.02
CA GLY A 630 -11.59 14.68 38.82
C GLY A 630 -12.58 13.51 38.90
N THR A 631 -13.87 13.77 38.70
CA THR A 631 -14.99 12.87 39.05
C THR A 631 -15.70 12.36 37.81
N ASN A 632 -16.19 11.11 37.83
CA ASN A 632 -16.89 10.49 36.70
C ASN A 632 -18.05 11.37 36.18
N PRO A 633 -18.17 11.61 34.84
CA PRO A 633 -19.25 12.43 34.26
C PRO A 633 -20.66 12.04 34.68
N VAL A 634 -20.93 10.75 34.92
CA VAL A 634 -22.24 10.25 35.35
C VAL A 634 -22.60 10.77 36.74
N VAL A 635 -21.65 10.78 37.68
CA VAL A 635 -21.87 11.29 39.05
C VAL A 635 -22.18 12.78 39.01
N VAL A 636 -21.44 13.55 38.21
CA VAL A 636 -21.69 14.98 37.99
C VAL A 636 -23.06 15.24 37.36
N ALA A 637 -23.45 14.43 36.38
CA ALA A 637 -24.78 14.50 35.76
C ALA A 637 -25.91 14.21 36.77
N THR A 638 -25.76 13.19 37.62
CA THR A 638 -26.72 12.85 38.67
C THR A 638 -26.86 13.99 39.69
N VAL A 639 -25.74 14.58 40.15
CA VAL A 639 -25.77 15.72 41.09
C VAL A 639 -26.46 16.94 40.46
N LEU A 640 -26.14 17.29 39.21
CA LEU A 640 -26.84 18.36 38.50
C LEU A 640 -28.33 18.05 38.32
N GLY A 641 -28.68 16.82 37.96
CA GLY A 641 -30.08 16.37 37.80
C GLY A 641 -30.88 16.50 39.09
N LEU A 642 -30.29 16.13 40.24
CA LEU A 642 -30.90 16.30 41.56
C LEU A 642 -31.08 17.79 41.92
N ILE A 643 -30.09 18.64 41.67
CA ILE A 643 -30.18 20.09 41.91
C ILE A 643 -31.27 20.73 41.03
N ILE A 644 -31.31 20.41 39.73
CA ILE A 644 -32.34 20.90 38.80
C ILE A 644 -33.73 20.42 39.24
N THR A 645 -33.87 19.15 39.62
CA THR A 645 -35.14 18.57 40.08
C THR A 645 -35.62 19.24 41.37
N PHE A 646 -34.73 19.47 42.35
CA PHE A 646 -35.03 20.20 43.58
C PHE A 646 -35.50 21.64 43.30
N LEU A 647 -34.83 22.34 42.39
CA LEU A 647 -35.23 23.68 41.96
C LEU A 647 -36.60 23.67 41.24
N LEU A 648 -36.86 22.68 40.38
CA LEU A 648 -38.17 22.51 39.72
C LEU A 648 -39.29 22.28 40.73
N ILE A 649 -39.08 21.39 41.72
CA ILE A 649 -40.04 21.12 42.80
C ILE A 649 -40.30 22.38 43.64
N ARG A 650 -39.26 23.16 43.93
CA ARG A 650 -39.37 24.44 44.66
C ARG A 650 -40.14 25.50 43.86
N PHE A 651 -39.97 25.53 42.54
CA PHE A 651 -40.72 26.42 41.64
C PHE A 651 -42.20 26.01 41.53
N LEU A 652 -42.48 24.72 41.30
CA LEU A 652 -43.84 24.17 41.23
C LEU A 652 -44.61 24.36 42.55
N LYS A 653 -43.94 24.27 43.71
CA LYS A 653 -44.54 24.60 45.01
C LYS A 653 -45.00 26.06 45.11
N LYS A 654 -44.26 27.03 44.54
CA LYS A 654 -44.73 28.43 44.45
C LYS A 654 -45.95 28.54 43.53
N PHE A 655 -45.95 27.88 42.37
CA PHE A 655 -47.09 27.89 41.44
C PHE A 655 -48.39 27.34 42.04
N LYS A 656 -48.31 26.30 42.90
CA LYS A 656 -49.48 25.78 43.64
C LYS A 656 -50.10 26.77 44.63
N ILE A 657 -49.35 27.76 45.11
CA ILE A 657 -49.88 28.84 45.96
C ILE A 657 -50.62 29.86 45.10
N ILE A 658 -50.11 30.18 43.91
CA ILE A 658 -50.70 31.13 42.95
C ILE A 658 -51.99 30.58 42.32
N LEU A 659 -52.07 29.27 42.06
CA LEU A 659 -53.25 28.62 41.45
C LEU A 659 -54.39 28.28 42.43
N LYS A 660 -54.18 28.38 43.75
CA LYS A 660 -55.22 28.11 44.76
C LYS A 660 -56.55 28.87 44.54
N PRO A 661 -56.57 30.20 44.30
CA PRO A 661 -57.83 30.93 44.08
C PRO A 661 -58.62 30.43 42.86
N PHE A 662 -57.95 30.08 41.76
CA PHE A 662 -58.61 29.56 40.55
C PHE A 662 -59.38 28.26 40.80
N PHE A 663 -58.80 27.32 41.56
CA PHE A 663 -59.47 26.06 41.91
C PHE A 663 -60.67 26.25 42.83
N ILE A 664 -60.65 27.24 43.73
CA ILE A 664 -61.78 27.55 44.60
C ILE A 664 -62.95 28.14 43.78
N PHE A 665 -62.64 29.04 42.84
CA PHE A 665 -63.65 29.66 41.96
C PHE A 665 -64.33 28.63 41.04
N PHE A 666 -63.57 27.64 40.54
CA PHE A 666 -64.09 26.52 39.75
C PHE A 666 -65.06 25.62 40.54
N PHE A 667 -64.84 25.43 41.85
CA PHE A 667 -65.74 24.64 42.68
C PHE A 667 -67.04 25.37 43.06
N LEU A 668 -66.98 26.68 43.37
CA LEU A 668 -68.19 27.47 43.67
C LEU A 668 -69.13 27.57 42.46
N SER A 669 -68.59 27.86 41.28
CA SER A 669 -69.36 27.99 40.02
C SER A 669 -70.02 26.67 39.58
N ARG A 670 -69.51 25.51 40.03
CA ARG A 670 -70.16 24.20 39.84
C ARG A 670 -71.28 23.93 40.84
N LYS A 671 -71.25 24.53 42.04
CA LYS A 671 -72.27 24.33 43.10
C LYS A 671 -73.54 25.15 42.85
N LEU A 672 -73.45 26.38 42.35
CA LEU A 672 -74.63 27.18 41.96
C LEU A 672 -75.45 26.49 40.84
N ARG A 673 -74.78 25.80 39.91
CA ARG A 673 -75.41 25.23 38.70
C ARG A 673 -76.36 24.05 38.97
N MET A 674 -76.48 23.57 40.22
CA MET A 674 -77.38 22.47 40.59
C MET A 674 -78.64 22.92 41.36
N VAL A 675 -78.81 24.22 41.65
CA VAL A 675 -79.94 24.73 42.45
C VAL A 675 -81.05 25.36 41.58
N THR A 676 -80.78 25.68 40.30
CA THR A 676 -81.68 26.46 39.44
C THR A 676 -82.18 25.72 38.20
N ARG A 677 -82.88 24.58 38.40
CA ARG A 677 -83.83 23.97 37.44
C ARG A 677 -84.92 23.27 38.27
N PRO A 678 -86.08 23.92 38.49
CA PRO A 678 -87.11 23.89 37.45
C PRO A 678 -87.85 25.21 37.25
N LEU A 679 -87.96 25.69 36.00
CA LEU A 679 -88.96 26.65 35.51
C LEU A 679 -88.74 26.90 33.99
N GLN A 680 -89.04 25.90 33.15
CA GLN A 680 -89.00 26.11 31.69
C GLN A 680 -90.01 25.28 30.87
N ASN A 681 -90.92 24.53 31.51
CA ASN A 681 -92.21 24.22 30.88
C ASN A 681 -93.04 25.51 30.88
N LEU A 682 -93.00 26.29 29.78
CA LEU A 682 -94.00 27.34 29.40
C LEU A 682 -93.62 28.16 28.14
N ARG A 683 -92.82 27.64 27.18
CA ARG A 683 -92.49 28.41 25.95
C ARG A 683 -92.25 27.61 24.66
N ASP A 684 -92.69 26.36 24.58
CA ASP A 684 -92.62 25.56 23.35
C ASP A 684 -94.02 24.99 23.03
N THR A 685 -94.99 25.89 22.85
CA THR A 685 -96.39 25.55 22.50
C THR A 685 -96.93 26.51 21.44
N GLU A 686 -96.07 26.89 20.50
CA GLU A 686 -96.41 27.70 19.33
C GLU A 686 -95.41 27.41 18.20
N VAL A 687 -95.89 27.31 16.95
CA VAL A 687 -95.10 27.14 15.70
C VAL A 687 -94.24 25.84 15.68
N GLN A 688 -94.71 24.71 15.15
CA GLN A 688 -95.24 24.54 13.78
C GLN A 688 -96.46 23.61 13.66
N LYS A 689 -97.10 23.66 12.50
CA LYS A 689 -98.11 22.71 11.99
C LYS A 689 -97.45 21.56 11.23
#